data_AF-A0A8C1VLU0-F1
#
_entry.id   AF-A0A8C1VLU0-F1
#
_cell.length_a   1.000
_cell.length_b   1.000
_cell.length_c   1.000
_cell.angle_alpha   90.00
_cell.angle_beta   90.00
_cell.angle_gamma   90.00
#
_symmetry.space_group_name_H-M   'P 1'
#
loop_
_entity.id
_entity.type
_entity.pdbx_description
1 polymer ?
#
loop_
_entity_poly.entity_id
_entity_poly.type
_entity_poly.pdbx_seq_one_letter_code
_entity_poly.pdbx_strand_id
1 'polypeptide(L)'
;YTKMYLKYLIDSRWFKQWKKYVGFDSWDLYNVGEHNLYPGPIDNSGLFSDHKSQTLKEHLIDELDYVLVPTEAWNKLVSWYGCLDGQKPIIRKVVEHGMFVKHCKVEVYLLELNLCDNDNIDKVVTRHFSKADTIDTIEKEMRSLFDIPSEKETRLWNKYMSNTYEQLNKLDSTVQDAGLFQGQVLVIEKKNEDGTWPRQTCHSKSSTSTSRNYTTSPKLSSNSSATISSTITNGDSNINSGYILGSYNSYSSSYSYRESSAQEGLCGLSNLGNTCFMNSALQCLSNTPPLTEYFLEDRYEAEINRENPLGMRGEIAEAYADLVKQMWLSRSSYVAPRTFKTQVGRFAPQFSGYQQQDSQELLAFLLDGLHEDLNRVKKKPYLALRDAEGRPDEIVAKEAWANHRLRNDSIIVDIFHGLFKSTLVCPECSKVSVTFDPFCYLTLPLPMKKDRTMEVFLVRTDPQFRPMQYRVVVPKMGAVADLCSALAKLSGVPSENMVVADVYNHRFHKIYKRDDGLNHILEKDDIFVLEEDSEKMNLPVYFRERHAKHSGGSSGTMLFGQPLLITVQRHNLTVDTLYERVLERIGLVLFFCWSISILHQFCHCNFVSPQAYDKHESMLHAQKKKTTVALRECIELFTTMETLGEHDPWYCPTCKKHQQATKKFDLWSLPRILVVHLKRFSYNRCWRDKLDTVVDFPIRDLNMSEFVCDPKADPYVYDLIAVSNHYGGMGGGHYTAYGKNKMDGKWYYFDDSSVSSSTEDQIVTKAAYVLFYQRRDADTPSKSTPSASLGGAPETLDDHMDTN
;
A
#
# COMPACT_ATOMS: atom_id res chain seq x y z
N TYR A 1 -26.87 19.21 18.83
CA TYR A 1 -26.04 20.41 19.00
C TYR A 1 -24.64 20.17 18.44
N THR A 2 -24.48 20.33 17.14
CA THR A 2 -23.18 20.23 16.45
C THR A 2 -22.40 21.52 16.65
N LYS A 3 -21.36 21.51 17.51
CA LYS A 3 -20.36 22.59 17.51
C LYS A 3 -19.56 22.47 16.21
N MET A 4 -19.66 23.48 15.34
CA MET A 4 -18.87 23.55 14.12
C MET A 4 -17.40 23.79 14.48
N TYR A 5 -16.57 22.75 14.35
CA TYR A 5 -15.13 22.86 14.55
C TYR A 5 -14.50 23.55 13.34
N LEU A 6 -14.10 24.81 13.53
CA LEU A 6 -13.28 25.54 12.56
C LEU A 6 -11.82 25.16 12.72
N LYS A 7 -11.10 25.15 11.60
CA LYS A 7 -9.66 24.92 11.50
C LYS A 7 -9.02 26.07 10.74
N TYR A 8 -7.79 26.42 11.10
CA TYR A 8 -7.03 27.51 10.51
C TYR A 8 -5.78 26.95 9.85
N LEU A 9 -5.48 27.39 8.63
CA LEU A 9 -4.26 27.03 7.93
C LEU A 9 -3.15 28.01 8.32
N ILE A 10 -1.96 27.45 8.57
CA ILE A 10 -0.70 28.19 8.76
C ILE A 10 0.31 27.65 7.75
N ASP A 11 1.08 28.50 7.08
CA ASP A 11 2.20 28.06 6.24
C ASP A 11 3.17 27.17 7.04
N SER A 12 3.50 26.01 6.49
CA SER A 12 4.29 25.02 7.20
C SER A 12 5.72 25.48 7.45
N ARG A 13 6.27 26.41 6.66
CA ARG A 13 7.62 26.98 6.86
C ARG A 13 7.63 27.85 8.10
N TRP A 14 6.64 28.73 8.25
CA TRP A 14 6.45 29.52 9.47
C TRP A 14 6.21 28.59 10.67
N PHE A 15 5.35 27.57 10.51
CA PHE A 15 5.02 26.67 11.61
C PHE A 15 6.20 25.77 12.02
N LYS A 16 7.02 25.27 11.08
CA LYS A 16 8.25 24.51 11.36
C LYS A 16 9.31 25.41 12.02
N GLN A 17 9.47 26.65 11.57
CA GLN A 17 10.33 27.64 12.23
C GLN A 17 9.85 27.96 13.65
N TRP A 18 8.54 28.15 13.86
CA TRP A 18 7.95 28.34 15.19
C TRP A 18 8.18 27.12 16.10
N LYS A 19 7.92 25.90 15.63
CA LYS A 19 8.18 24.65 16.38
C LYS A 19 9.65 24.51 16.79
N LYS A 20 10.59 24.91 15.92
CA LYS A 20 12.04 24.95 16.23
C LYS A 20 12.40 26.03 17.24
N TYR A 21 11.80 27.22 17.15
CA TYR A 21 12.01 28.31 18.11
C TYR A 21 11.51 27.97 19.52
N VAL A 22 10.34 27.34 19.65
CA VAL A 22 9.79 26.90 20.95
C VAL A 22 10.34 25.54 21.44
N GLY A 23 11.20 24.88 20.66
CA GLY A 23 11.85 23.61 21.02
C GLY A 23 10.94 22.39 21.02
N PHE A 24 9.85 22.41 20.23
CA PHE A 24 8.86 21.32 20.16
C PHE A 24 9.28 20.17 19.23
N ASP A 25 9.94 20.47 18.11
CA ASP A 25 10.45 19.48 17.17
C ASP A 25 11.97 19.58 17.04
N SER A 26 12.69 18.53 17.48
CA SER A 26 14.14 18.40 17.32
C SER A 26 14.56 17.33 16.31
N TRP A 27 13.63 16.89 15.45
CA TRP A 27 13.79 15.68 14.61
C TRP A 27 13.47 15.91 13.13
N ASP A 28 13.35 17.17 12.71
CA ASP A 28 13.03 17.56 11.33
C ASP A 28 14.23 17.31 10.40
N LEU A 29 14.23 16.12 9.79
CA LEU A 29 15.35 15.49 9.05
C LEU A 29 15.93 16.37 7.92
N TYR A 30 15.17 17.36 7.46
CA TYR A 30 15.51 18.23 6.33
C TYR A 30 16.21 19.55 6.73
N ASN A 31 16.50 19.77 8.01
CA ASN A 31 17.30 20.91 8.51
C ASN A 31 16.77 22.33 8.19
N VAL A 32 15.54 22.50 7.68
CA VAL A 32 14.99 23.80 7.28
C VAL A 32 14.65 24.67 8.51
N GLY A 33 15.29 25.84 8.67
CA GLY A 33 15.02 26.80 9.73
C GLY A 33 15.95 26.72 10.95
N GLU A 34 16.30 27.88 11.51
CA GLU A 34 17.29 28.07 12.58
C GLU A 34 16.68 28.13 13.99
N HIS A 35 17.26 27.43 14.96
CA HIS A 35 16.76 27.39 16.34
C HIS A 35 16.72 28.75 17.06
N ASN A 36 17.61 29.69 16.70
CA ASN A 36 17.71 31.01 17.34
C ASN A 36 16.87 32.11 16.65
N LEU A 37 16.27 31.84 15.48
CA LEU A 37 15.57 32.85 14.70
C LEU A 37 14.12 32.99 15.20
N TYR A 38 13.75 34.18 15.68
CA TYR A 38 12.38 34.50 16.06
C TYR A 38 11.46 34.39 14.82
N PRO A 39 10.34 33.65 14.88
CA PRO A 39 9.54 33.34 13.69
C PRO A 39 8.81 34.55 13.09
N GLY A 40 8.74 35.68 13.80
CA GLY A 40 7.99 36.85 13.35
C GLY A 40 6.47 36.65 13.42
N PRO A 41 5.68 37.59 12.89
CA PRO A 41 4.23 37.40 12.73
C PRO A 41 3.92 36.26 11.77
N ILE A 42 2.76 35.63 11.93
CA ILE A 42 2.31 34.55 11.04
C ILE A 42 2.25 35.06 9.61
N ASP A 43 3.10 34.49 8.75
CA ASP A 43 3.12 34.75 7.31
C ASP A 43 2.60 33.53 6.54
N ASN A 44 1.50 33.72 5.83
CA ASN A 44 0.90 32.75 4.92
C ASN A 44 1.23 33.04 3.43
N SER A 45 2.19 33.91 3.13
CA SER A 45 2.56 34.32 1.77
C SER A 45 2.87 33.14 0.85
N GLY A 46 3.48 32.09 1.37
CA GLY A 46 3.82 30.86 0.64
C GLY A 46 2.61 30.06 0.15
N LEU A 47 1.44 30.24 0.77
CA LEU A 47 0.20 29.53 0.41
C LEU A 47 -0.59 30.23 -0.71
N PHE A 48 -0.33 31.52 -0.98
CA PHE A 48 -1.12 32.30 -1.94
C PHE A 48 -0.55 32.28 -3.37
N SER A 49 -1.41 32.17 -4.38
CA SER A 49 -1.06 32.28 -5.80
C SER A 49 -0.96 33.73 -6.26
N ASP A 50 -1.80 34.61 -5.71
CA ASP A 50 -1.66 36.07 -5.82
C ASP A 50 -1.83 36.72 -4.44
N HIS A 51 -0.83 37.51 -4.06
CA HIS A 51 -0.78 38.21 -2.77
C HIS A 51 -1.83 39.33 -2.63
N LYS A 52 -2.41 39.85 -3.73
CA LYS A 52 -3.46 40.89 -3.68
C LYS A 52 -4.85 40.32 -3.43
N SER A 53 -5.20 39.22 -4.10
CA SER A 53 -6.49 38.54 -3.94
C SER A 53 -6.52 37.55 -2.76
N GLN A 54 -5.36 37.11 -2.27
CA GLN A 54 -5.24 36.04 -1.26
C GLN A 54 -5.92 34.73 -1.70
N THR A 55 -5.91 34.48 -3.01
CA THR A 55 -6.23 33.19 -3.62
C THR A 55 -5.19 32.16 -3.21
N LEU A 56 -5.61 30.97 -2.78
CA LEU A 56 -4.68 29.88 -2.49
C LEU A 56 -4.14 29.29 -3.79
N LYS A 57 -2.88 28.85 -3.77
CA LYS A 57 -2.35 27.91 -4.76
C LYS A 57 -3.18 26.64 -4.75
N GLU A 58 -3.31 26.00 -5.91
CA GLU A 58 -3.90 24.67 -6.05
C GLU A 58 -2.98 23.59 -5.46
N HIS A 59 -3.56 22.42 -5.16
CA HIS A 59 -2.85 21.20 -4.75
C HIS A 59 -1.91 21.28 -3.53
N LEU A 60 -2.07 22.27 -2.64
CA LEU A 60 -1.32 22.35 -1.38
C LEU A 60 -1.57 21.11 -0.50
N ILE A 61 -0.52 20.58 0.10
CA ILE A 61 -0.52 19.35 0.89
C ILE A 61 -0.39 19.67 2.39
N ASP A 62 -1.19 19.01 3.22
CA ASP A 62 -1.13 19.15 4.69
C ASP A 62 0.19 18.57 5.24
N GLU A 63 0.72 19.19 6.29
CA GLU A 63 2.07 19.02 6.86
C GLU A 63 3.25 19.36 5.92
N LEU A 64 3.10 19.24 4.60
CA LEU A 64 4.12 19.62 3.61
C LEU A 64 4.14 21.12 3.35
N ASP A 65 3.00 21.71 2.99
CA ASP A 65 2.85 23.11 2.60
C ASP A 65 2.17 23.96 3.68
N TYR A 66 1.07 23.48 4.28
CA TYR A 66 0.38 24.12 5.43
C TYR A 66 0.24 23.16 6.62
N VAL A 67 -0.24 23.67 7.75
CA VAL A 67 -0.62 22.89 8.94
C VAL A 67 -1.97 23.36 9.49
N LEU A 68 -2.83 22.43 9.91
CA LEU A 68 -4.21 22.68 10.37
C LEU A 68 -4.37 22.81 11.90
N VAL A 69 -4.37 24.04 12.40
CA VAL A 69 -4.53 24.32 13.85
C VAL A 69 -6.00 24.51 14.28
N PRO A 70 -6.39 24.11 15.52
CA PRO A 70 -7.67 24.48 16.12
C PRO A 70 -7.81 25.99 16.40
N THR A 71 -9.04 26.50 16.49
CA THR A 71 -9.35 27.91 16.86
C THR A 71 -8.62 28.38 18.13
N GLU A 72 -8.56 27.55 19.17
CA GLU A 72 -7.90 27.87 20.44
C GLU A 72 -6.38 28.04 20.29
N ALA A 73 -5.75 27.29 19.39
CA ALA A 73 -4.34 27.41 19.08
C ALA A 73 -4.07 28.62 18.17
N TRP A 74 -4.89 28.83 17.14
CA TRP A 74 -4.82 30.02 16.28
C TRP A 74 -4.90 31.32 17.09
N ASN A 75 -5.89 31.44 17.98
CA ASN A 75 -6.09 32.63 18.81
C ASN A 75 -4.88 32.90 19.72
N LYS A 76 -4.23 31.85 20.26
CA LYS A 76 -2.99 32.00 21.04
C LYS A 76 -1.80 32.42 20.18
N LEU A 77 -1.61 31.78 19.03
CA LEU A 77 -0.51 32.12 18.10
C LEU A 77 -0.60 33.57 17.61
N VAL A 78 -1.80 34.02 17.19
CA VAL A 78 -2.02 35.43 16.82
C VAL A 78 -1.82 36.37 18.02
N SER A 79 -2.25 35.99 19.22
CA SER A 79 -2.06 36.80 20.43
C SER A 79 -0.59 36.87 20.90
N TRP A 80 0.29 35.98 20.45
CA TRP A 80 1.70 35.94 20.85
C TRP A 80 2.66 36.49 19.78
N TYR A 81 2.35 36.27 18.50
CA TYR A 81 3.24 36.61 17.39
C TYR A 81 2.64 37.65 16.42
N GLY A 82 1.31 37.80 16.39
CA GLY A 82 0.60 38.55 15.35
C GLY A 82 0.45 37.79 14.04
N CYS A 83 -0.09 38.46 13.02
CA CYS A 83 -0.20 37.99 11.63
C CYS A 83 0.30 39.11 10.72
N LEU A 84 0.89 38.78 9.57
CA LEU A 84 1.51 39.78 8.69
C LEU A 84 0.49 40.81 8.17
N ASP A 85 0.85 42.09 8.17
CA ASP A 85 -0.06 43.19 7.85
C ASP A 85 -0.75 42.99 6.49
N GLY A 86 -2.09 43.10 6.51
CA GLY A 86 -2.96 42.90 5.35
C GLY A 86 -3.40 41.45 5.09
N GLN A 87 -2.77 40.43 5.68
CA GLN A 87 -3.21 39.04 5.54
C GLN A 87 -4.44 38.72 6.40
N LYS A 88 -5.34 37.89 5.87
CA LYS A 88 -6.54 37.42 6.59
C LYS A 88 -6.37 35.96 7.06
N PRO A 89 -6.99 35.56 8.19
CA PRO A 89 -6.97 34.17 8.66
C PRO A 89 -7.59 33.22 7.64
N ILE A 90 -6.87 32.17 7.27
CA ILE A 90 -7.33 31.15 6.32
C ILE A 90 -8.17 30.11 7.07
N ILE A 91 -9.45 30.42 7.26
CA ILE A 91 -10.41 29.56 7.97
C ILE A 91 -10.97 28.49 7.03
N ARG A 92 -11.11 27.25 7.51
CA ARG A 92 -11.76 26.12 6.84
C ARG A 92 -12.69 25.34 7.77
N LYS A 93 -13.70 24.68 7.18
CA LYS A 93 -14.69 23.85 7.87
C LYS A 93 -14.20 22.40 7.95
N VAL A 94 -14.51 21.73 9.06
CA VAL A 94 -14.52 20.26 9.11
C VAL A 94 -15.84 19.77 8.51
N VAL A 95 -15.76 18.83 7.56
CA VAL A 95 -16.89 18.12 6.94
C VAL A 95 -16.81 16.63 7.25
N GLU A 96 -17.95 15.95 7.29
CA GLU A 96 -17.99 14.48 7.39
C GLU A 96 -17.82 13.87 6.00
N HIS A 97 -16.97 12.84 5.88
CA HIS A 97 -16.59 12.25 4.60
C HIS A 97 -16.68 10.72 4.67
N GLY A 98 -17.50 10.13 3.79
CA GLY A 98 -17.65 8.69 3.61
C GLY A 98 -19.11 8.20 3.78
N MET A 99 -19.57 7.36 2.85
CA MET A 99 -20.98 6.94 2.77
C MET A 99 -21.37 5.87 3.81
N PHE A 100 -20.42 5.02 4.21
CA PHE A 100 -20.65 3.89 5.14
C PHE A 100 -19.91 4.05 6.48
N VAL A 101 -18.78 4.77 6.49
CA VAL A 101 -18.05 5.17 7.70
C VAL A 101 -17.73 6.66 7.56
N LYS A 102 -18.21 7.47 8.51
CA LYS A 102 -18.04 8.93 8.49
C LYS A 102 -16.72 9.33 9.14
N HIS A 103 -15.77 9.83 8.35
CA HIS A 103 -14.51 10.40 8.82
C HIS A 103 -14.55 11.93 8.73
N CYS A 104 -14.24 12.62 9.83
CA CYS A 104 -14.12 14.08 9.83
C CYS A 104 -12.85 14.53 9.07
N LYS A 105 -13.01 15.27 7.98
CA LYS A 105 -11.93 15.81 7.16
C LYS A 105 -12.05 17.33 7.02
N VAL A 106 -10.95 18.07 6.95
CA VAL A 106 -11.00 19.51 6.65
C VAL A 106 -11.12 19.70 5.15
N GLU A 107 -12.11 20.47 4.73
CA GLU A 107 -12.26 20.90 3.34
C GLU A 107 -11.39 22.14 3.11
N VAL A 108 -10.25 21.99 2.42
CA VAL A 108 -9.30 23.08 2.16
C VAL A 108 -9.58 23.80 0.84
N TYR A 109 -10.13 23.06 -0.14
CA TYR A 109 -10.61 23.57 -1.41
C TYR A 109 -12.09 23.24 -1.55
N LEU A 110 -12.87 24.21 -2.04
CA LEU A 110 -14.22 23.95 -2.55
C LEU A 110 -14.11 23.20 -3.88
N LEU A 111 -15.12 22.39 -4.20
CA LEU A 111 -15.22 21.71 -5.47
C LEU A 111 -15.56 22.72 -6.57
N GLU A 112 -14.72 22.79 -7.59
CA GLU A 112 -15.02 23.57 -8.79
C GLU A 112 -15.98 22.77 -9.68
N LEU A 113 -17.09 23.40 -10.09
CA LEU A 113 -18.07 22.85 -11.01
C LEU A 113 -18.35 23.85 -12.14
N ASN A 114 -18.47 23.33 -13.35
CA ASN A 114 -18.63 24.10 -14.58
C ASN A 114 -20.11 24.11 -14.99
N LEU A 115 -20.79 25.22 -14.69
CA LEU A 115 -22.24 25.34 -14.85
C LEU A 115 -22.56 25.91 -16.23
N CYS A 116 -23.46 25.29 -17.00
CA CYS A 116 -24.00 25.89 -18.22
C CYS A 116 -25.50 25.69 -18.39
N ASP A 117 -26.08 26.51 -19.25
CA ASP A 117 -27.47 26.46 -19.66
C ASP A 117 -27.62 25.47 -20.83
N ASN A 118 -28.68 24.68 -20.84
CA ASN A 118 -28.96 23.77 -21.96
C ASN A 118 -29.09 24.52 -23.30
N ASP A 119 -29.61 25.74 -23.26
CA ASP A 119 -29.86 26.57 -24.44
C ASP A 119 -28.58 27.26 -24.95
N ASN A 120 -27.50 27.24 -24.16
CA ASN A 120 -26.21 27.84 -24.50
C ASN A 120 -25.06 27.10 -23.79
N ILE A 121 -24.76 25.90 -24.30
CA ILE A 121 -23.77 24.97 -23.74
C ILE A 121 -22.34 25.56 -23.74
N ASP A 122 -22.04 26.48 -24.67
CA ASP A 122 -20.74 27.13 -24.82
C ASP A 122 -20.48 28.20 -23.74
N LYS A 123 -21.54 28.76 -23.13
CA LYS A 123 -21.45 29.73 -22.02
C LYS A 123 -21.27 29.02 -20.68
N VAL A 124 -20.12 28.39 -20.48
CA VAL A 124 -19.73 27.78 -19.21
C VAL A 124 -19.38 28.86 -18.17
N VAL A 125 -19.94 28.72 -16.97
CA VAL A 125 -19.71 29.58 -15.80
C VAL A 125 -19.21 28.73 -14.65
N THR A 126 -17.93 28.91 -14.30
CA THR A 126 -17.25 28.15 -13.25
C THR A 126 -17.65 28.65 -11.85
N ARG A 127 -18.04 27.73 -10.95
CA ARG A 127 -18.46 28.02 -9.56
C ARG A 127 -17.91 27.01 -8.55
N HIS A 128 -17.98 27.36 -7.27
CA HIS A 128 -17.27 26.70 -6.19
C HIS A 128 -18.23 26.29 -5.06
N PHE A 129 -18.37 24.99 -4.83
CA PHE A 129 -19.32 24.42 -3.86
C PHE A 129 -18.62 23.57 -2.80
N SER A 130 -19.16 23.51 -1.59
CA SER A 130 -18.73 22.53 -0.58
C SER A 130 -19.21 21.14 -0.96
N LYS A 131 -18.44 20.11 -0.61
CA LYS A 131 -18.85 18.70 -0.73
C LYS A 131 -20.06 18.36 0.14
N ALA A 132 -20.34 19.19 1.15
CA ALA A 132 -21.50 19.10 2.02
C ALA A 132 -22.69 19.98 1.59
N ASP A 133 -22.56 20.80 0.54
CA ASP A 133 -23.70 21.52 -0.03
C ASP A 133 -24.62 20.54 -0.77
N THR A 134 -25.90 20.89 -0.94
CA THR A 134 -26.89 20.03 -1.61
C THR A 134 -27.02 20.32 -3.10
N ILE A 135 -27.54 19.35 -3.85
CA ILE A 135 -27.88 19.55 -5.27
C ILE A 135 -28.95 20.65 -5.45
N ASP A 136 -29.89 20.77 -4.50
CA ASP A 136 -30.81 21.92 -4.36
C ASP A 136 -30.07 23.28 -4.30
N THR A 137 -28.93 23.34 -3.61
CA THR A 137 -28.12 24.57 -3.50
C THR A 137 -27.50 24.94 -4.84
N ILE A 138 -26.98 23.95 -5.58
CA ILE A 138 -26.47 24.14 -6.96
C ILE A 138 -27.58 24.59 -7.89
N GLU A 139 -28.76 23.96 -7.84
CA GLU A 139 -29.89 24.34 -8.70
C GLU A 139 -30.32 25.79 -8.46
N LYS A 140 -30.37 26.23 -7.19
CA LYS A 140 -30.69 27.62 -6.82
C LYS A 140 -29.65 28.61 -7.31
N GLU A 141 -28.36 28.29 -7.22
CA GLU A 141 -27.32 29.15 -7.81
C GLU A 141 -27.42 29.19 -9.34
N MET A 142 -27.63 28.06 -10.02
CA MET A 142 -27.83 28.03 -11.48
C MET A 142 -29.07 28.83 -11.91
N ARG A 143 -30.20 28.73 -11.19
CA ARG A 143 -31.39 29.57 -11.44
C ARG A 143 -31.07 31.07 -11.33
N SER A 144 -30.25 31.46 -10.36
CA SER A 144 -29.81 32.85 -10.18
C SER A 144 -28.70 33.30 -11.16
N LEU A 145 -28.03 32.38 -11.87
CA LEU A 145 -26.97 32.69 -12.85
C LEU A 145 -27.47 32.72 -14.30
N PHE A 146 -28.60 32.07 -14.57
CA PHE A 146 -29.24 31.97 -15.89
C PHE A 146 -30.66 32.59 -15.91
N ASP A 147 -30.96 33.47 -14.95
CA ASP A 147 -32.21 34.24 -14.81
C ASP A 147 -33.48 33.38 -14.95
N ILE A 148 -33.50 32.21 -14.30
CA ILE A 148 -34.59 31.24 -14.39
C ILE A 148 -35.63 31.49 -13.28
N PRO A 149 -36.90 31.80 -13.61
CA PRO A 149 -37.94 31.99 -12.60
C PRO A 149 -38.17 30.74 -11.73
N SER A 150 -38.54 30.94 -10.47
CA SER A 150 -38.77 29.87 -9.49
C SER A 150 -39.92 28.94 -9.86
N GLU A 151 -40.89 29.46 -10.60
CA GLU A 151 -42.09 28.78 -11.09
C GLU A 151 -41.87 27.93 -12.36
N LYS A 152 -40.71 28.03 -13.03
CA LYS A 152 -40.37 27.12 -14.14
C LYS A 152 -39.75 25.82 -13.61
N GLU A 153 -40.32 24.67 -13.99
CA GLU A 153 -39.71 23.36 -13.81
C GLU A 153 -38.36 23.29 -14.54
N THR A 154 -37.36 22.70 -13.89
CA THR A 154 -36.01 22.46 -14.45
C THR A 154 -35.59 21.01 -14.22
N ARG A 155 -34.50 20.61 -14.90
CA ARG A 155 -33.76 19.37 -14.63
C ARG A 155 -32.28 19.68 -14.61
N LEU A 156 -31.57 19.15 -13.62
CA LEU A 156 -30.12 19.25 -13.54
C LEU A 156 -29.47 17.96 -14.08
N TRP A 157 -28.55 18.13 -15.01
CA TRP A 157 -27.84 17.05 -15.68
C TRP A 157 -26.34 17.13 -15.42
N ASN A 158 -25.74 16.01 -15.04
CA ASN A 158 -24.32 15.78 -14.98
C ASN A 158 -23.82 15.30 -16.36
N LYS A 159 -22.87 16.01 -16.97
CA LYS A 159 -22.36 15.75 -18.32
C LYS A 159 -20.92 15.23 -18.28
N TYR A 160 -20.70 14.06 -18.89
CA TYR A 160 -19.38 13.42 -19.00
C TYR A 160 -18.62 13.80 -20.29
N MET A 161 -17.38 13.32 -20.45
CA MET A 161 -16.49 13.67 -21.58
C MET A 161 -16.89 13.04 -22.93
N SER A 162 -17.77 12.04 -22.92
CA SER A 162 -18.59 11.63 -24.08
C SER A 162 -20.03 12.10 -23.86
N ASN A 163 -20.85 12.16 -24.91
CA ASN A 163 -22.24 12.69 -24.90
C ASN A 163 -23.23 11.87 -24.03
N THR A 164 -22.97 11.83 -22.74
CA THR A 164 -23.59 10.97 -21.74
C THR A 164 -24.02 11.84 -20.58
N TYR A 165 -25.32 11.83 -20.29
CA TYR A 165 -25.96 12.73 -19.34
C TYR A 165 -26.65 11.92 -18.25
N GLU A 166 -26.26 12.13 -16.99
CA GLU A 166 -26.92 11.55 -15.82
C GLU A 166 -27.82 12.60 -15.15
N GLN A 167 -29.04 12.23 -14.78
CA GLN A 167 -30.01 13.17 -14.20
C GLN A 167 -29.89 13.21 -12.68
N LEU A 168 -29.60 14.37 -12.09
CA LEU A 168 -29.38 14.51 -10.65
C LEU A 168 -30.72 14.61 -9.89
N ASN A 169 -31.42 13.48 -9.83
CA ASN A 169 -32.82 13.37 -9.37
C ASN A 169 -33.05 13.47 -7.84
N LYS A 170 -32.01 13.71 -7.06
CA LYS A 170 -32.07 13.78 -5.59
C LYS A 170 -31.56 15.14 -5.13
N LEU A 171 -32.45 16.13 -5.04
CA LEU A 171 -32.07 17.50 -4.67
C LEU A 171 -31.50 17.60 -3.24
N ASP A 172 -31.98 16.75 -2.32
CA ASP A 172 -31.46 16.62 -0.95
C ASP A 172 -30.09 15.90 -0.85
N SER A 173 -29.59 15.33 -1.96
CA SER A 173 -28.26 14.70 -2.00
C SER A 173 -27.19 15.74 -1.79
N THR A 174 -26.11 15.41 -1.06
CA THR A 174 -24.92 16.26 -1.07
C THR A 174 -24.18 16.15 -2.40
N VAL A 175 -23.34 17.15 -2.71
CA VAL A 175 -22.38 17.13 -3.83
C VAL A 175 -21.48 15.88 -3.77
N GLN A 176 -21.09 15.42 -2.58
CA GLN A 176 -20.35 14.17 -2.41
C GLN A 176 -21.20 12.93 -2.70
N ASP A 177 -22.44 12.86 -2.18
CA ASP A 177 -23.32 11.69 -2.38
C ASP A 177 -23.80 11.55 -3.83
N ALA A 178 -23.81 12.66 -4.58
CA ALA A 178 -24.04 12.70 -6.02
C ALA A 178 -22.80 12.33 -6.86
N GLY A 179 -21.67 12.00 -6.23
CA GLY A 179 -20.45 11.54 -6.92
C GLY A 179 -19.70 12.62 -7.70
N LEU A 180 -19.91 13.90 -7.40
CA LEU A 180 -19.35 15.00 -8.19
C LEU A 180 -17.86 15.26 -7.91
N PHE A 181 -17.11 15.61 -8.96
CA PHE A 181 -15.65 15.82 -8.95
C PHE A 181 -15.22 17.15 -9.61
N GLN A 182 -13.94 17.49 -9.46
CA GLN A 182 -13.38 18.79 -9.85
C GLN A 182 -13.49 19.03 -11.36
N GLY A 183 -13.99 20.22 -11.74
CA GLY A 183 -14.11 20.66 -13.13
C GLY A 183 -15.30 20.06 -13.90
N GLN A 184 -16.12 19.23 -13.25
CA GLN A 184 -17.23 18.52 -13.88
C GLN A 184 -18.34 19.46 -14.37
N VAL A 185 -18.92 19.14 -15.53
CA VAL A 185 -19.90 20.00 -16.20
C VAL A 185 -21.33 19.65 -15.78
N LEU A 186 -22.05 20.65 -15.27
CA LEU A 186 -23.47 20.55 -14.94
C LEU A 186 -24.31 21.42 -15.87
N VAL A 187 -25.35 20.84 -16.45
CA VAL A 187 -26.25 21.49 -17.41
C VAL A 187 -27.64 21.62 -16.80
N ILE A 188 -28.17 22.84 -16.70
CA ILE A 188 -29.56 23.07 -16.31
C ILE A 188 -30.44 23.11 -17.56
N GLU A 189 -31.47 22.26 -17.59
CA GLU A 189 -32.49 22.21 -18.64
C GLU A 189 -33.79 22.82 -18.10
N LYS A 190 -34.43 23.69 -18.87
CA LYS A 190 -35.71 24.33 -18.55
C LYS A 190 -36.83 23.59 -19.27
N LYS A 191 -38.01 23.52 -18.66
CA LYS A 191 -39.22 23.02 -19.34
C LYS A 191 -39.74 24.04 -20.35
N ASN A 192 -40.14 23.59 -21.52
CA ASN A 192 -40.72 24.41 -22.58
C ASN A 192 -42.15 24.83 -22.24
N GLU A 193 -42.65 25.89 -22.89
CA GLU A 193 -43.98 26.46 -22.64
C GLU A 193 -45.13 25.60 -23.21
N ASP A 194 -44.81 24.66 -24.09
CA ASP A 194 -45.70 23.58 -24.54
C ASP A 194 -45.73 22.37 -23.57
N GLY A 195 -44.99 22.45 -22.45
CA GLY A 195 -44.86 21.40 -21.45
C GLY A 195 -43.85 20.28 -21.79
N THR A 196 -43.19 20.36 -22.95
CA THR A 196 -42.13 19.41 -23.33
C THR A 196 -40.80 19.72 -22.66
N TRP A 197 -39.84 18.80 -22.78
CA TRP A 197 -38.45 19.02 -22.39
C TRP A 197 -37.57 19.06 -23.66
N PRO A 198 -36.58 19.96 -23.76
CA PRO A 198 -35.67 20.05 -24.90
C PRO A 198 -35.06 18.71 -25.35
N ARG A 199 -34.68 17.82 -24.41
CA ARG A 199 -34.18 16.46 -24.72
C ARG A 199 -35.25 15.39 -25.00
N GLN A 200 -36.54 15.76 -25.15
CA GLN A 200 -37.66 14.80 -25.15
C GLN A 200 -38.56 14.82 -26.40
N THR A 201 -37.99 15.07 -27.59
CA THR A 201 -38.50 14.54 -28.87
C THR A 201 -37.31 14.01 -29.68
N CYS A 202 -37.36 12.90 -30.44
CA CYS A 202 -38.45 12.04 -30.94
C CYS A 202 -38.13 10.54 -30.63
N HIS A 203 -39.00 9.53 -30.77
CA HIS A 203 -40.18 9.37 -31.65
C HIS A 203 -41.44 8.76 -30.99
N SER A 204 -42.58 9.37 -31.34
CA SER A 204 -43.81 8.71 -31.82
C SER A 204 -44.64 7.72 -30.97
N LYS A 205 -45.65 8.31 -30.32
CA LYS A 205 -47.09 7.90 -30.29
C LYS A 205 -47.60 6.86 -29.26
N SER A 206 -48.75 7.23 -28.69
CA SER A 206 -49.80 6.39 -28.08
C SER A 206 -49.42 5.37 -27.00
N SER A 207 -49.35 5.89 -25.77
CA SER A 207 -50.10 5.38 -24.61
C SER A 207 -50.11 3.87 -24.29
N THR A 208 -49.40 3.55 -23.20
CA THR A 208 -49.89 2.67 -22.12
C THR A 208 -50.08 1.18 -22.45
N SER A 209 -49.01 0.39 -22.32
CA SER A 209 -49.11 -0.96 -21.77
C SER A 209 -47.78 -1.50 -21.23
N THR A 210 -47.90 -2.56 -20.43
CA THR A 210 -46.85 -3.19 -19.63
C THR A 210 -45.91 -4.12 -20.41
N SER A 211 -44.60 -3.98 -20.13
CA SER A 211 -43.62 -5.07 -19.96
C SER A 211 -43.10 -5.88 -21.17
N ARG A 212 -41.84 -6.32 -21.01
CA ARG A 212 -41.09 -7.37 -21.74
C ARG A 212 -40.44 -7.01 -23.09
N ASN A 213 -39.12 -7.21 -23.13
CA ASN A 213 -38.32 -8.02 -24.06
C ASN A 213 -38.93 -8.26 -25.46
N TYR A 214 -38.20 -8.11 -26.57
CA TYR A 214 -37.10 -9.02 -26.92
C TYR A 214 -36.20 -8.53 -28.10
N THR A 215 -34.89 -8.81 -27.98
CA THR A 215 -33.86 -9.19 -28.98
C THR A 215 -33.84 -8.73 -30.46
N THR A 216 -32.59 -8.61 -30.95
CA THR A 216 -32.06 -8.93 -32.30
C THR A 216 -32.34 -8.02 -33.52
N SER A 217 -31.27 -7.32 -33.93
CA SER A 217 -30.54 -7.48 -35.23
C SER A 217 -31.31 -7.48 -36.57
N PRO A 218 -30.81 -6.77 -37.61
CA PRO A 218 -29.89 -7.47 -38.54
C PRO A 218 -28.76 -6.60 -39.15
N LYS A 219 -28.21 -7.06 -40.30
CA LYS A 219 -26.95 -6.69 -40.98
C LYS A 219 -27.15 -5.80 -42.23
N LEU A 220 -26.06 -5.62 -43.03
CA LEU A 220 -25.96 -5.13 -44.44
C LEU A 220 -26.12 -3.60 -44.67
N SER A 221 -25.59 -2.98 -45.75
CA SER A 221 -24.37 -3.23 -46.58
C SER A 221 -24.13 -2.14 -47.66
N SER A 222 -22.85 -1.77 -47.87
CA SER A 222 -22.16 -1.41 -49.14
C SER A 222 -22.75 -0.43 -50.21
N ASN A 223 -21.90 0.54 -50.60
CA ASN A 223 -21.67 1.09 -51.96
C ASN A 223 -22.71 2.03 -52.61
N SER A 224 -22.33 3.04 -53.42
CA SER A 224 -21.01 3.69 -53.74
C SER A 224 -21.29 5.10 -54.38
N SER A 225 -20.47 5.86 -55.14
CA SER A 225 -19.23 5.64 -55.94
C SER A 225 -18.59 7.00 -56.37
N ALA A 226 -17.56 6.97 -57.24
CA ALA A 226 -17.06 8.03 -58.14
C ALA A 226 -15.75 8.79 -57.76
N THR A 227 -15.37 9.75 -58.62
CA THR A 227 -14.00 10.26 -58.94
C THR A 227 -14.08 11.72 -59.46
N ILE A 228 -13.05 12.49 -59.86
CA ILE A 228 -11.68 12.24 -60.39
C ILE A 228 -10.65 13.26 -59.80
N SER A 229 -9.37 13.09 -60.13
CA SER A 229 -8.18 13.96 -59.93
C SER A 229 -8.27 15.35 -60.63
N SER A 230 -7.26 16.25 -60.79
CA SER A 230 -5.78 16.21 -60.99
C SER A 230 -5.23 17.68 -61.14
N THR A 231 -3.95 18.10 -61.10
CA THR A 231 -2.60 17.56 -60.72
C THR A 231 -1.53 18.72 -60.69
N ILE A 232 -0.36 18.46 -60.08
CA ILE A 232 0.96 19.18 -59.99
C ILE A 232 1.39 20.10 -61.18
N THR A 233 2.04 21.27 -60.92
CA THR A 233 3.40 21.71 -61.41
C THR A 233 3.91 23.11 -60.97
N ASN A 234 5.20 23.18 -60.56
CA ASN A 234 6.32 24.17 -60.73
C ASN A 234 6.14 25.71 -60.80
N GLY A 235 7.11 26.46 -60.21
CA GLY A 235 7.47 27.87 -60.60
C GLY A 235 8.25 28.70 -59.55
N ASP A 236 9.50 29.11 -59.85
CA ASP A 236 10.45 29.79 -58.91
C ASP A 236 10.29 31.31 -58.71
N SER A 237 10.88 31.87 -57.63
CA SER A 237 11.79 33.04 -57.72
C SER A 237 12.67 33.25 -56.47
N ASN A 238 13.84 33.87 -56.66
CA ASN A 238 14.94 34.00 -55.67
C ASN A 238 14.85 35.23 -54.75
N ILE A 239 15.52 35.14 -53.58
CA ILE A 239 16.50 36.15 -53.14
C ILE A 239 17.61 35.46 -52.31
N ASN A 240 18.82 36.03 -52.29
CA ASN A 240 20.06 35.35 -51.90
C ASN A 240 20.79 36.08 -50.75
N SER A 241 21.31 35.35 -49.77
CA SER A 241 22.42 35.75 -48.90
C SER A 241 23.02 34.51 -48.22
N GLY A 242 24.33 34.32 -48.33
CA GLY A 242 25.04 33.21 -47.71
C GLY A 242 26.44 33.60 -47.25
N TYR A 243 26.94 32.88 -46.24
CA TYR A 243 28.31 33.01 -45.75
C TYR A 243 28.87 31.61 -45.45
N ILE A 244 30.07 31.30 -45.94
CA ILE A 244 30.79 30.06 -45.66
C ILE A 244 32.22 30.40 -45.21
N LEU A 245 32.54 30.09 -43.96
CA LEU A 245 33.89 29.79 -43.46
C LEU A 245 33.74 29.17 -42.05
N GLY A 246 34.51 28.15 -41.63
CA GLY A 246 35.53 27.36 -42.31
C GLY A 246 35.73 26.00 -41.61
N SER A 247 36.65 25.18 -42.12
CA SER A 247 36.90 23.81 -41.62
C SER A 247 38.12 23.69 -40.69
N TYR A 248 38.31 22.48 -40.15
CA TYR A 248 39.35 22.01 -39.22
C TYR A 248 39.15 22.47 -37.75
N ASN A 249 39.30 21.60 -36.75
CA ASN A 249 40.13 20.38 -36.73
C ASN A 249 39.44 19.16 -36.07
N SER A 250 39.90 17.95 -36.42
CA SER A 250 39.37 16.70 -35.85
C SER A 250 40.01 16.35 -34.52
N TYR A 251 39.22 15.94 -33.53
CA TYR A 251 39.67 15.03 -32.47
C TYR A 251 38.63 13.95 -32.26
N SER A 252 39.05 12.69 -32.34
CA SER A 252 38.16 11.54 -32.17
C SER A 252 37.90 11.30 -30.67
N SER A 253 36.63 11.20 -30.29
CA SER A 253 36.21 10.64 -29.00
C SER A 253 35.08 9.65 -29.27
N SER A 254 35.44 8.38 -29.36
CA SER A 254 34.53 7.29 -29.73
C SER A 254 33.64 6.89 -28.55
N TYR A 255 32.54 7.61 -28.35
CA TYR A 255 31.42 7.06 -27.58
C TYR A 255 30.48 6.31 -28.52
N SER A 256 30.59 4.98 -28.49
CA SER A 256 29.68 4.09 -29.20
C SER A 256 28.26 4.28 -28.69
N TYR A 257 27.38 4.82 -29.53
CA TYR A 257 25.94 4.62 -29.35
C TYR A 257 25.68 3.11 -29.44
N ARG A 258 25.51 2.47 -28.28
CA ARG A 258 24.87 1.14 -28.25
C ARG A 258 23.41 1.37 -28.56
N GLU A 259 22.97 0.91 -29.74
CA GLU A 259 21.56 0.62 -29.95
C GLU A 259 21.14 -0.39 -28.88
N SER A 260 20.43 0.08 -27.86
CA SER A 260 19.77 -0.78 -26.90
C SER A 260 18.51 -1.33 -27.56
N SER A 261 18.60 -2.56 -28.07
CA SER A 261 17.44 -3.35 -28.45
C SER A 261 16.56 -3.52 -27.21
N ALA A 262 15.45 -2.78 -27.17
CA ALA A 262 14.44 -2.91 -26.13
C ALA A 262 13.88 -4.34 -26.20
N GLN A 263 14.29 -5.18 -25.25
CA GLN A 263 13.95 -6.59 -25.20
C GLN A 263 12.56 -6.76 -24.57
N GLU A 264 11.73 -7.57 -25.21
CA GLU A 264 10.31 -7.73 -24.87
C GLU A 264 10.13 -8.14 -23.40
N GLY A 265 9.25 -7.44 -22.69
CA GLY A 265 8.98 -7.65 -21.26
C GLY A 265 9.93 -6.93 -20.30
N LEU A 266 11.01 -6.28 -20.76
CA LEU A 266 11.91 -5.48 -19.91
C LEU A 266 11.42 -4.03 -19.74
N CYS A 267 10.16 -3.87 -19.36
CA CYS A 267 9.49 -2.58 -19.22
C CYS A 267 9.16 -2.27 -17.74
N GLY A 268 9.62 -1.13 -17.23
CA GLY A 268 9.28 -0.64 -15.89
C GLY A 268 7.86 -0.04 -15.82
N LEU A 269 7.36 0.20 -14.61
CA LEU A 269 6.06 0.84 -14.37
C LEU A 269 6.21 2.07 -13.47
N SER A 270 5.86 3.26 -13.97
CA SER A 270 5.98 4.50 -13.19
C SER A 270 5.11 4.48 -11.92
N ASN A 271 5.65 4.94 -10.79
CA ASN A 271 4.87 5.13 -9.57
C ASN A 271 3.89 6.30 -9.73
N LEU A 272 2.61 6.07 -9.42
CA LEU A 272 1.53 7.05 -9.51
C LEU A 272 1.07 7.52 -8.11
N GLY A 273 2.05 7.67 -7.20
CA GLY A 273 1.88 8.01 -5.79
C GLY A 273 1.51 6.78 -4.95
N ASN A 274 2.50 6.23 -4.24
CA ASN A 274 2.41 5.01 -3.42
C ASN A 274 1.88 3.76 -4.16
N THR A 275 2.04 3.66 -5.48
CA THR A 275 1.52 2.52 -6.27
C THR A 275 2.53 1.41 -6.53
N CYS A 276 3.65 1.38 -5.82
CA CYS A 276 4.66 0.33 -5.98
C CYS A 276 4.10 -1.08 -5.67
N PHE A 277 3.11 -1.20 -4.77
CA PHE A 277 2.38 -2.47 -4.53
C PHE A 277 1.70 -3.00 -5.80
N MET A 278 1.12 -2.09 -6.59
CA MET A 278 0.47 -2.39 -7.87
C MET A 278 1.50 -2.73 -8.94
N ASN A 279 2.58 -1.96 -9.02
CA ASN A 279 3.66 -2.19 -9.98
C ASN A 279 4.33 -3.56 -9.73
N SER A 280 4.61 -3.91 -8.48
CA SER A 280 5.16 -5.22 -8.09
C SER A 280 4.26 -6.40 -8.49
N ALA A 281 2.95 -6.33 -8.16
CA ALA A 281 1.99 -7.38 -8.54
C ALA A 281 1.85 -7.53 -10.07
N LEU A 282 1.81 -6.41 -10.78
CA LEU A 282 1.73 -6.38 -12.25
C LEU A 282 2.98 -6.98 -12.90
N GLN A 283 4.18 -6.71 -12.38
CA GLN A 283 5.42 -7.30 -12.91
C GLN A 283 5.44 -8.83 -12.74
N CYS A 284 4.94 -9.35 -11.61
CA CYS A 284 4.85 -10.80 -11.40
C CYS A 284 3.83 -11.47 -12.35
N LEU A 285 2.66 -10.87 -12.54
CA LEU A 285 1.67 -11.37 -13.51
C LEU A 285 2.17 -11.26 -14.96
N SER A 286 2.83 -10.15 -15.32
CA SER A 286 3.40 -9.92 -16.66
C SER A 286 4.52 -10.92 -17.01
N ASN A 287 5.30 -11.38 -16.02
CA ASN A 287 6.29 -12.44 -16.18
C ASN A 287 5.70 -13.87 -15.95
N THR A 288 4.37 -14.04 -16.02
CA THR A 288 3.71 -15.36 -16.01
C THR A 288 3.40 -15.79 -17.45
N PRO A 289 4.21 -16.66 -18.10
CA PRO A 289 4.17 -16.84 -19.55
C PRO A 289 2.79 -17.26 -20.12
N PRO A 290 2.08 -18.25 -19.54
CA PRO A 290 0.79 -18.69 -20.10
C PRO A 290 -0.32 -17.63 -20.05
N LEU A 291 -0.22 -16.67 -19.11
CA LEU A 291 -1.17 -15.56 -19.00
C LEU A 291 -0.85 -14.47 -20.02
N THR A 292 0.42 -14.06 -20.07
CA THR A 292 0.91 -13.05 -21.01
C THR A 292 0.72 -13.48 -22.47
N GLU A 293 0.95 -14.75 -22.81
CA GLU A 293 0.73 -15.29 -24.16
C GLU A 293 -0.73 -15.18 -24.59
N TYR A 294 -1.67 -15.53 -23.71
CA TYR A 294 -3.11 -15.40 -23.98
C TYR A 294 -3.56 -13.95 -24.26
N PHE A 295 -2.91 -12.95 -23.67
CA PHE A 295 -3.19 -11.52 -23.94
C PHE A 295 -2.43 -10.94 -25.15
N LEU A 296 -1.30 -11.54 -25.54
CA LEU A 296 -0.54 -11.15 -26.75
C LEU A 296 -1.05 -11.84 -28.02
N GLU A 297 -1.74 -12.97 -27.89
CA GLU A 297 -2.40 -13.71 -28.98
C GLU A 297 -3.86 -13.27 -29.21
N ASP A 298 -4.30 -12.18 -28.57
CA ASP A 298 -5.67 -11.62 -28.63
C ASP A 298 -6.82 -12.58 -28.26
N ARG A 299 -6.51 -13.77 -27.72
CA ARG A 299 -7.50 -14.80 -27.34
C ARG A 299 -8.51 -14.32 -26.31
N TYR A 300 -8.14 -13.31 -25.49
CA TYR A 300 -9.04 -12.71 -24.50
C TYR A 300 -10.29 -12.07 -25.12
N GLU A 301 -10.21 -11.46 -26.31
CA GLU A 301 -11.31 -10.66 -26.88
C GLU A 301 -12.59 -11.50 -27.09
N ALA A 302 -12.44 -12.78 -27.42
CA ALA A 302 -13.55 -13.70 -27.63
C ALA A 302 -14.14 -14.26 -26.32
N GLU A 303 -13.40 -14.26 -25.20
CA GLU A 303 -13.87 -14.82 -23.92
C GLU A 303 -14.58 -13.77 -23.04
N ILE A 304 -14.37 -12.47 -23.25
CA ILE A 304 -14.92 -11.36 -22.45
C ILE A 304 -16.42 -11.56 -22.12
N ASN A 305 -16.77 -11.34 -20.86
CA ASN A 305 -18.11 -11.54 -20.30
C ASN A 305 -18.69 -10.25 -19.72
N ARG A 306 -19.13 -9.34 -20.60
CA ARG A 306 -19.71 -8.05 -20.20
C ARG A 306 -21.03 -8.16 -19.42
N GLU A 307 -21.69 -9.32 -19.47
CA GLU A 307 -22.99 -9.58 -18.81
C GLU A 307 -22.85 -10.25 -17.43
N ASN A 308 -21.64 -10.63 -17.00
CA ASN A 308 -21.43 -11.29 -15.72
C ASN A 308 -21.80 -10.36 -14.54
N PRO A 309 -22.79 -10.70 -13.69
CA PRO A 309 -23.15 -9.87 -12.54
C PRO A 309 -22.08 -9.82 -11.44
N LEU A 310 -21.04 -10.65 -11.52
CA LEU A 310 -19.85 -10.64 -10.66
C LEU A 310 -18.62 -10.02 -11.35
N GLY A 311 -18.70 -9.72 -12.65
CA GLY A 311 -17.61 -9.15 -13.44
C GLY A 311 -17.60 -7.63 -13.45
N MET A 312 -16.55 -7.08 -14.05
CA MET A 312 -16.26 -5.64 -14.18
C MET A 312 -16.53 -5.15 -15.61
N ARG A 313 -17.49 -5.81 -16.29
CA ARG A 313 -17.97 -5.55 -17.66
C ARG A 313 -16.91 -5.76 -18.76
N GLY A 314 -15.83 -6.47 -18.46
CA GLY A 314 -14.65 -6.59 -19.31
C GLY A 314 -13.62 -5.47 -19.11
N GLU A 315 -13.95 -4.40 -18.37
CA GLU A 315 -13.13 -3.19 -18.32
C GLU A 315 -11.77 -3.39 -17.61
N ILE A 316 -11.65 -4.40 -16.73
CA ILE A 316 -10.38 -4.75 -16.08
C ILE A 316 -9.56 -5.70 -16.97
N ALA A 317 -10.20 -6.66 -17.64
CA ALA A 317 -9.51 -7.50 -18.63
C ALA A 317 -8.96 -6.68 -19.81
N GLU A 318 -9.72 -5.73 -20.33
CA GLU A 318 -9.27 -4.82 -21.40
C GLU A 318 -8.12 -3.92 -20.95
N ALA A 319 -8.26 -3.24 -19.79
CA ALA A 319 -7.20 -2.37 -19.28
C ALA A 319 -5.92 -3.13 -18.87
N TYR A 320 -6.03 -4.41 -18.50
CA TYR A 320 -4.88 -5.29 -18.26
C TYR A 320 -4.22 -5.73 -19.58
N ALA A 321 -5.00 -6.15 -20.57
CA ALA A 321 -4.50 -6.55 -21.89
C ALA A 321 -3.72 -5.41 -22.58
N ASP A 322 -4.29 -4.19 -22.58
CA ASP A 322 -3.61 -2.98 -23.09
C ASP A 322 -2.27 -2.71 -22.40
N LEU A 323 -2.19 -2.97 -21.09
CA LEU A 323 -0.97 -2.77 -20.32
C LEU A 323 0.08 -3.85 -20.61
N VAL A 324 -0.32 -5.12 -20.70
CA VAL A 324 0.57 -6.23 -21.10
C VAL A 324 1.11 -5.99 -22.52
N LYS A 325 0.24 -5.62 -23.47
CA LYS A 325 0.64 -5.23 -24.83
C LYS A 325 1.66 -4.08 -24.81
N GLN A 326 1.46 -3.06 -23.98
CA GLN A 326 2.45 -1.98 -23.81
C GLN A 326 3.78 -2.44 -23.20
N MET A 327 3.76 -3.33 -22.21
CA MET A 327 4.99 -3.83 -21.55
C MET A 327 5.82 -4.79 -22.43
N TRP A 328 5.19 -5.51 -23.37
CA TRP A 328 5.86 -6.51 -24.20
C TRP A 328 6.11 -6.05 -25.65
N LEU A 329 5.21 -5.26 -26.25
CA LEU A 329 5.31 -4.86 -27.66
C LEU A 329 5.85 -3.42 -27.87
N SER A 330 5.82 -2.57 -26.83
CA SER A 330 6.34 -1.19 -26.97
C SER A 330 7.85 -1.14 -26.76
N ARG A 331 8.51 -0.18 -27.43
CA ARG A 331 9.95 0.09 -27.26
C ARG A 331 10.26 0.99 -26.06
N SER A 332 9.30 1.21 -25.17
CA SER A 332 9.43 2.08 -24.01
C SER A 332 10.10 1.35 -22.85
N SER A 333 11.16 1.92 -22.27
CA SER A 333 11.82 1.34 -21.10
C SER A 333 10.95 1.36 -19.83
N TYR A 334 9.91 2.21 -19.79
CA TYR A 334 8.86 2.18 -18.79
C TYR A 334 7.52 2.70 -19.34
N VAL A 335 6.43 2.32 -18.68
CA VAL A 335 5.05 2.74 -18.97
C VAL A 335 4.40 3.30 -17.70
N ALA A 336 3.49 4.26 -17.83
CA ALA A 336 2.72 4.80 -16.70
C ALA A 336 1.30 4.18 -16.68
N PRO A 337 0.98 3.25 -15.76
CA PRO A 337 -0.28 2.47 -15.77
C PRO A 337 -1.51 3.27 -15.30
N ARG A 338 -1.74 4.46 -15.88
CA ARG A 338 -2.78 5.42 -15.46
C ARG A 338 -4.19 4.88 -15.70
N THR A 339 -4.48 4.39 -16.92
CA THR A 339 -5.79 3.82 -17.29
C THR A 339 -6.14 2.65 -16.36
N PHE A 340 -5.17 1.76 -16.13
CA PHE A 340 -5.32 0.62 -15.23
C PHE A 340 -5.58 1.05 -13.77
N LYS A 341 -4.79 2.00 -13.22
CA LYS A 341 -5.05 2.57 -11.88
C LYS A 341 -6.47 3.14 -11.77
N THR A 342 -6.95 3.87 -12.78
CA THR A 342 -8.29 4.46 -12.78
C THR A 342 -9.39 3.39 -12.75
N GLN A 343 -9.28 2.32 -13.54
CA GLN A 343 -10.28 1.24 -13.53
C GLN A 343 -10.23 0.43 -12.23
N VAL A 344 -9.04 0.07 -11.74
CA VAL A 344 -8.87 -0.59 -10.44
C VAL A 344 -9.49 0.25 -9.31
N GLY A 345 -9.20 1.55 -9.27
CA GLY A 345 -9.78 2.46 -8.27
C GLY A 345 -11.29 2.72 -8.41
N ARG A 346 -11.89 2.41 -9.58
CA ARG A 346 -13.33 2.52 -9.83
C ARG A 346 -14.11 1.30 -9.33
N PHE A 347 -13.58 0.10 -9.56
CA PHE A 347 -14.23 -1.16 -9.14
C PHE A 347 -13.83 -1.59 -7.72
N ALA A 348 -12.65 -1.22 -7.25
CA ALA A 348 -12.15 -1.44 -5.88
C ALA A 348 -11.67 -0.11 -5.26
N PRO A 349 -12.59 0.71 -4.69
CA PRO A 349 -12.28 2.04 -4.17
C PRO A 349 -11.19 2.08 -3.08
N GLN A 350 -10.87 0.97 -2.40
CA GLN A 350 -9.74 0.94 -1.46
C GLN A 350 -8.39 1.20 -2.14
N PHE A 351 -8.24 0.86 -3.42
CA PHE A 351 -7.03 1.13 -4.21
C PHE A 351 -7.05 2.50 -4.92
N SER A 352 -8.13 3.29 -4.79
CA SER A 352 -8.23 4.62 -5.41
C SER A 352 -7.33 5.69 -4.76
N GLY A 353 -6.90 5.46 -3.51
CA GLY A 353 -6.12 6.40 -2.73
C GLY A 353 -4.63 6.49 -3.10
N TYR A 354 -3.93 7.32 -2.33
CA TYR A 354 -2.46 7.42 -2.33
C TYR A 354 -1.85 6.90 -1.01
N GLN A 355 -2.58 6.03 -0.31
CA GLN A 355 -2.06 5.28 0.84
C GLN A 355 -1.35 4.02 0.35
N GLN A 356 -0.43 3.50 1.15
CA GLN A 356 0.22 2.22 0.85
C GLN A 356 -0.73 1.06 1.18
N GLN A 357 -0.87 0.12 0.26
CA GLN A 357 -1.75 -1.04 0.36
C GLN A 357 -0.96 -2.35 0.25
N ASP A 358 -1.65 -3.46 0.44
CA ASP A 358 -1.07 -4.81 0.34
C ASP A 358 -1.01 -5.27 -1.13
N SER A 359 0.16 -5.72 -1.61
CA SER A 359 0.26 -6.27 -2.97
C SER A 359 -0.50 -7.59 -3.13
N GLN A 360 -0.73 -8.34 -2.03
CA GLN A 360 -1.52 -9.57 -2.06
C GLN A 360 -3.02 -9.29 -2.14
N GLU A 361 -3.53 -8.27 -1.45
CA GLU A 361 -4.96 -7.89 -1.54
C GLU A 361 -5.31 -7.48 -2.97
N LEU A 362 -4.45 -6.66 -3.59
CA LEU A 362 -4.59 -6.31 -5.00
C LEU A 362 -4.48 -7.54 -5.90
N LEU A 363 -3.50 -8.42 -5.69
CA LEU A 363 -3.32 -9.62 -6.52
C LEU A 363 -4.55 -10.54 -6.45
N ALA A 364 -5.17 -10.69 -5.28
CA ALA A 364 -6.42 -11.43 -5.13
C ALA A 364 -7.57 -10.76 -5.90
N PHE A 365 -7.73 -9.44 -5.78
CA PHE A 365 -8.72 -8.67 -6.56
C PHE A 365 -8.51 -8.80 -8.07
N LEU A 366 -7.25 -8.77 -8.54
CA LEU A 366 -6.94 -8.89 -9.97
C LEU A 366 -7.17 -10.30 -10.51
N LEU A 367 -6.83 -11.35 -9.75
CA LEU A 367 -7.13 -12.73 -10.15
C LEU A 367 -8.64 -12.99 -10.22
N ASP A 368 -9.41 -12.50 -9.25
CA ASP A 368 -10.88 -12.62 -9.23
C ASP A 368 -11.55 -11.77 -10.34
N GLY A 369 -11.13 -10.52 -10.50
CA GLY A 369 -11.62 -9.63 -11.55
C GLY A 369 -11.34 -10.14 -12.96
N LEU A 370 -10.10 -10.59 -13.23
CA LEU A 370 -9.75 -11.24 -14.51
C LEU A 370 -10.44 -12.60 -14.68
N HIS A 371 -10.72 -13.33 -13.61
CA HIS A 371 -11.50 -14.57 -13.70
C HIS A 371 -12.92 -14.28 -14.17
N GLU A 372 -13.61 -13.33 -13.54
CA GLU A 372 -15.01 -13.03 -13.80
C GLU A 372 -15.23 -12.24 -15.12
N ASP A 373 -14.34 -11.32 -15.48
CA ASP A 373 -14.38 -10.64 -16.79
C ASP A 373 -14.15 -11.60 -17.97
N LEU A 374 -13.42 -12.70 -17.77
CA LEU A 374 -13.14 -13.71 -18.81
C LEU A 374 -13.92 -15.02 -18.61
N ASN A 375 -14.94 -15.04 -17.75
CA ASN A 375 -15.67 -16.26 -17.45
C ASN A 375 -16.52 -16.71 -18.64
N ARG A 376 -16.17 -17.87 -19.21
CA ARG A 376 -16.86 -18.54 -20.32
C ARG A 376 -18.30 -18.92 -19.93
N VAL A 377 -18.55 -19.18 -18.65
CA VAL A 377 -19.89 -19.51 -18.11
C VAL A 377 -20.73 -18.24 -18.00
N LYS A 378 -21.46 -17.91 -19.07
CA LYS A 378 -22.33 -16.71 -19.11
C LYS A 378 -23.51 -16.75 -18.12
N LYS A 379 -23.98 -17.93 -17.72
CA LYS A 379 -25.06 -18.11 -16.72
C LYS A 379 -24.70 -19.17 -15.69
N LYS A 380 -24.17 -18.75 -14.53
CA LYS A 380 -23.78 -19.66 -13.44
C LYS A 380 -25.01 -20.40 -12.87
N PRO A 381 -25.06 -21.74 -12.86
CA PRO A 381 -26.10 -22.49 -12.15
C PRO A 381 -25.97 -22.32 -10.63
N TYR A 382 -27.09 -22.42 -9.93
CA TYR A 382 -27.08 -22.65 -8.48
C TYR A 382 -26.81 -24.12 -8.22
N LEU A 383 -25.73 -24.42 -7.51
CA LEU A 383 -25.33 -25.76 -7.10
C LEU A 383 -25.25 -25.78 -5.57
N ALA A 384 -25.99 -26.69 -4.95
CA ALA A 384 -25.88 -26.93 -3.51
C ALA A 384 -24.61 -27.75 -3.25
N LEU A 385 -23.65 -27.18 -2.51
CA LEU A 385 -22.46 -27.90 -2.08
C LEU A 385 -22.87 -29.05 -1.16
N ARG A 386 -22.25 -30.22 -1.33
CA ARG A 386 -22.52 -31.44 -0.57
C ARG A 386 -21.27 -31.84 0.21
N ASP A 387 -21.47 -32.28 1.45
CA ASP A 387 -20.42 -32.91 2.25
C ASP A 387 -19.96 -34.23 1.58
N ALA A 388 -18.80 -34.75 1.95
CA ALA A 388 -18.36 -36.06 1.47
C ALA A 388 -19.32 -37.18 1.87
N GLU A 389 -19.95 -37.08 3.05
CA GLU A 389 -20.91 -38.07 3.60
C GLU A 389 -20.34 -39.52 3.64
N GLY A 390 -19.02 -39.66 3.79
CA GLY A 390 -18.33 -40.95 3.81
C GLY A 390 -17.98 -41.53 2.44
N ARG A 391 -18.23 -40.80 1.35
CA ARG A 391 -17.83 -41.20 -0.01
C ARG A 391 -16.30 -41.07 -0.20
N PRO A 392 -15.68 -41.85 -1.10
CA PRO A 392 -14.24 -41.75 -1.38
C PRO A 392 -13.82 -40.36 -1.86
N ASP A 393 -12.72 -39.85 -1.31
CA ASP A 393 -12.17 -38.51 -1.61
C ASP A 393 -12.07 -38.21 -3.12
N GLU A 394 -11.53 -39.15 -3.91
CA GLU A 394 -11.38 -39.02 -5.37
C GLU A 394 -12.71 -38.69 -6.08
N ILE A 395 -13.83 -39.25 -5.61
CA ILE A 395 -15.15 -39.02 -6.22
C ILE A 395 -15.66 -37.62 -5.82
N VAL A 396 -15.49 -37.24 -4.56
CA VAL A 396 -15.94 -35.94 -4.03
C VAL A 396 -15.11 -34.79 -4.62
N ALA A 397 -13.79 -34.98 -4.76
CA ALA A 397 -12.89 -34.04 -5.42
C ALA A 397 -13.24 -33.84 -6.91
N LYS A 398 -13.52 -34.93 -7.64
CA LYS A 398 -13.96 -34.87 -9.05
C LYS A 398 -15.33 -34.20 -9.19
N GLU A 399 -16.27 -34.47 -8.30
CA GLU A 399 -17.57 -33.76 -8.25
C GLU A 399 -17.38 -32.27 -7.95
N ALA A 400 -16.57 -31.92 -6.96
CA ALA A 400 -16.31 -30.53 -6.58
C ALA A 400 -15.63 -29.74 -7.71
N TRP A 401 -14.63 -30.32 -8.38
CA TRP A 401 -13.97 -29.68 -9.53
C TRP A 401 -14.91 -29.53 -10.73
N ALA A 402 -15.75 -30.52 -11.02
CA ALA A 402 -16.80 -30.40 -12.05
C ALA A 402 -17.82 -29.30 -11.70
N ASN A 403 -18.29 -29.25 -10.45
CA ASN A 403 -19.21 -28.21 -9.95
C ASN A 403 -18.58 -26.81 -9.96
N HIS A 404 -17.27 -26.70 -9.73
CA HIS A 404 -16.52 -25.45 -9.91
C HIS A 404 -16.51 -25.04 -11.38
N ARG A 405 -16.05 -25.90 -12.29
CA ARG A 405 -15.99 -25.61 -13.74
C ARG A 405 -17.36 -25.33 -14.38
N LEU A 406 -18.45 -25.91 -13.86
CA LEU A 406 -19.82 -25.59 -14.28
C LEU A 406 -20.26 -24.15 -13.94
N ARG A 407 -19.52 -23.42 -13.09
CA ARG A 407 -19.81 -22.03 -12.69
C ARG A 407 -18.68 -21.06 -13.08
N ASN A 408 -17.45 -21.57 -13.15
CA ASN A 408 -16.21 -20.82 -13.19
C ASN A 408 -15.27 -21.51 -14.20
N ASP A 409 -15.23 -21.03 -15.44
CA ASP A 409 -14.36 -21.57 -16.51
C ASP A 409 -13.73 -20.38 -17.25
N SER A 410 -12.43 -20.16 -17.06
CA SER A 410 -11.66 -19.12 -17.76
C SER A 410 -10.17 -19.41 -17.68
N ILE A 411 -9.37 -18.65 -18.44
CA ILE A 411 -7.91 -18.74 -18.41
C ILE A 411 -7.29 -18.66 -17.01
N ILE A 412 -7.91 -17.94 -16.05
CA ILE A 412 -7.44 -17.87 -14.66
C ILE A 412 -7.64 -19.20 -13.93
N VAL A 413 -8.73 -19.92 -14.23
CA VAL A 413 -8.98 -21.27 -13.70
C VAL A 413 -7.99 -22.26 -14.30
N ASP A 414 -7.76 -22.17 -15.61
CA ASP A 414 -6.82 -23.04 -16.34
C ASP A 414 -5.36 -22.88 -15.87
N ILE A 415 -4.97 -21.68 -15.42
CA ILE A 415 -3.59 -21.35 -15.02
C ILE A 415 -3.37 -21.48 -13.50
N PHE A 416 -4.24 -20.87 -12.69
CA PHE A 416 -3.97 -20.61 -11.26
C PHE A 416 -4.81 -21.44 -10.29
N HIS A 417 -5.88 -22.10 -10.71
CA HIS A 417 -6.77 -22.79 -9.77
C HIS A 417 -6.29 -24.20 -9.41
N GLY A 418 -6.03 -24.42 -8.12
CA GLY A 418 -5.90 -25.73 -7.49
C GLY A 418 -7.13 -26.11 -6.67
N LEU A 419 -7.03 -27.22 -5.96
CA LEU A 419 -8.07 -27.75 -5.05
C LEU A 419 -7.41 -28.19 -3.73
N PHE A 420 -7.97 -27.78 -2.60
CA PHE A 420 -7.61 -28.32 -1.29
C PHE A 420 -8.79 -29.06 -0.66
N LYS A 421 -8.47 -30.04 0.18
CA LYS A 421 -9.42 -30.78 1.02
C LYS A 421 -9.51 -30.06 2.38
N SER A 422 -10.66 -29.49 2.68
CA SER A 422 -10.98 -28.97 4.02
C SER A 422 -11.54 -30.10 4.87
N THR A 423 -10.91 -30.40 6.00
CA THR A 423 -11.46 -31.31 7.03
C THR A 423 -11.81 -30.51 8.28
N LEU A 424 -13.07 -30.55 8.68
CA LEU A 424 -13.61 -29.87 9.87
C LEU A 424 -14.16 -30.90 10.86
N VAL A 425 -13.79 -30.80 12.13
CA VAL A 425 -14.26 -31.72 13.19
C VAL A 425 -14.93 -30.94 14.33
N CYS A 426 -16.15 -31.34 14.68
CA CYS A 426 -16.91 -30.73 15.77
C CYS A 426 -16.39 -31.18 17.16
N PRO A 427 -16.10 -30.27 18.10
CA PRO A 427 -15.67 -30.64 19.46
C PRO A 427 -16.80 -31.26 20.30
N GLU A 428 -18.07 -30.90 20.06
CA GLU A 428 -19.21 -31.41 20.85
C GLU A 428 -19.70 -32.79 20.38
N CYS A 429 -19.89 -32.99 19.07
CA CYS A 429 -20.51 -34.22 18.53
C CYS A 429 -19.57 -35.08 17.68
N SER A 430 -18.28 -34.71 17.59
CA SER A 430 -17.25 -35.41 16.80
C SER A 430 -17.60 -35.63 15.31
N LYS A 431 -18.64 -35.00 14.75
CA LYS A 431 -18.89 -35.03 13.31
C LYS A 431 -17.67 -34.48 12.59
N VAL A 432 -17.10 -35.30 11.71
CA VAL A 432 -16.19 -34.89 10.65
C VAL A 432 -17.03 -34.42 9.46
N SER A 433 -16.66 -33.31 8.84
CA SER A 433 -17.21 -32.78 7.60
C SER A 433 -16.05 -32.53 6.64
N VAL A 434 -16.19 -32.95 5.39
CA VAL A 434 -15.12 -32.88 4.39
C VAL A 434 -15.65 -32.20 3.13
N THR A 435 -15.00 -31.10 2.75
CA THR A 435 -15.26 -30.38 1.50
C THR A 435 -13.99 -30.29 0.67
N PHE A 436 -14.17 -30.09 -0.64
CA PHE A 436 -13.09 -29.87 -1.59
C PHE A 436 -13.31 -28.50 -2.22
N ASP A 437 -12.40 -27.59 -1.92
CA ASP A 437 -12.60 -26.15 -2.15
C ASP A 437 -11.48 -25.61 -3.07
N PRO A 438 -11.81 -24.83 -4.11
CA PRO A 438 -10.85 -24.34 -5.09
C PRO A 438 -10.07 -23.13 -4.55
N PHE A 439 -8.81 -22.99 -4.95
CA PHE A 439 -7.95 -21.87 -4.56
C PHE A 439 -7.11 -21.34 -5.73
N CYS A 440 -6.85 -20.03 -5.78
CA CYS A 440 -5.99 -19.39 -6.80
C CYS A 440 -4.61 -18.97 -6.28
N TYR A 441 -4.41 -18.98 -4.95
CA TYR A 441 -3.11 -18.79 -4.28
C TYR A 441 -3.12 -19.45 -2.89
N LEU A 442 -1.94 -19.79 -2.37
CA LEU A 442 -1.75 -20.25 -0.99
C LEU A 442 -1.25 -19.09 -0.12
N THR A 443 -1.84 -18.91 1.07
CA THR A 443 -1.34 -17.96 2.09
C THR A 443 -0.73 -18.76 3.24
N LEU A 444 0.59 -18.87 3.26
CA LEU A 444 1.31 -19.67 4.24
C LEU A 444 1.56 -18.88 5.54
N PRO A 445 1.22 -19.43 6.72
CA PRO A 445 1.62 -18.86 8.00
C PRO A 445 3.13 -19.00 8.19
N LEU A 446 3.75 -18.03 8.84
CA LEU A 446 5.16 -18.10 9.23
C LEU A 446 5.29 -18.50 10.71
N PRO A 447 6.24 -19.38 11.09
CA PRO A 447 6.48 -19.73 12.50
C PRO A 447 6.74 -18.51 13.38
N MET A 448 5.75 -18.12 14.19
CA MET A 448 5.86 -16.99 15.10
C MET A 448 6.68 -17.37 16.34
N LYS A 449 7.82 -16.71 16.53
CA LYS A 449 8.52 -16.77 17.81
C LYS A 449 7.66 -16.12 18.89
N LYS A 450 7.32 -16.90 19.91
CA LYS A 450 6.59 -16.44 21.10
C LYS A 450 7.41 -15.44 21.91
N ASP A 451 8.74 -15.54 21.85
CA ASP A 451 9.67 -14.71 22.61
C ASP A 451 10.55 -13.84 21.70
N ARG A 452 10.99 -12.69 22.23
CA ARG A 452 11.99 -11.80 21.65
C ARG A 452 13.16 -11.59 22.62
N THR A 453 14.35 -11.35 22.09
CA THR A 453 15.50 -10.89 22.86
C THR A 453 15.52 -9.37 22.93
N MET A 454 15.71 -8.81 24.12
CA MET A 454 15.98 -7.38 24.31
C MET A 454 17.36 -7.18 24.92
N GLU A 455 17.98 -6.03 24.61
CA GLU A 455 19.16 -5.53 25.31
C GLU A 455 18.70 -4.35 26.19
N VAL A 456 19.08 -4.33 27.46
CA VAL A 456 18.67 -3.30 28.44
C VAL A 456 19.83 -2.95 29.37
N PHE A 457 19.88 -1.71 29.83
CA PHE A 457 20.90 -1.20 30.74
C PHE A 457 20.33 -1.07 32.16
N LEU A 458 20.78 -1.92 33.09
CA LEU A 458 20.40 -1.81 34.51
C LEU A 458 21.30 -0.80 35.22
N VAL A 459 20.68 0.17 35.90
CA VAL A 459 21.33 1.19 36.72
C VAL A 459 20.86 1.04 38.16
N ARG A 460 21.77 0.66 39.06
CA ARG A 460 21.48 0.43 40.48
C ARG A 460 21.38 1.74 41.29
N THR A 461 20.78 1.64 42.47
CA THR A 461 20.68 2.74 43.44
C THR A 461 22.04 3.02 44.08
N ASP A 462 22.80 1.97 44.40
CA ASP A 462 24.19 2.09 44.90
C ASP A 462 25.14 2.55 43.76
N PRO A 463 25.72 3.77 43.86
CA PRO A 463 26.58 4.35 42.82
C PRO A 463 27.98 3.71 42.72
N GLN A 464 28.32 2.72 43.55
CA GLN A 464 29.53 1.91 43.35
C GLN A 464 29.42 0.95 42.17
N PHE A 465 28.19 0.54 41.81
CA PHE A 465 27.94 -0.31 40.65
C PHE A 465 27.80 0.55 39.39
N ARG A 466 28.62 0.27 38.38
CA ARG A 466 28.44 0.84 37.04
C ARG A 466 27.12 0.37 36.42
N PRO A 467 26.54 1.13 35.48
CA PRO A 467 25.49 0.62 34.61
C PRO A 467 25.95 -0.69 33.96
N MET A 468 25.09 -1.70 33.95
CA MET A 468 25.42 -3.01 33.37
C MET A 468 24.41 -3.39 32.29
N GLN A 469 24.92 -3.74 31.11
CA GLN A 469 24.13 -4.18 29.98
C GLN A 469 23.77 -5.67 30.11
N TYR A 470 22.48 -5.98 30.01
CA TYR A 470 21.92 -7.33 30.03
C TYR A 470 21.23 -7.65 28.71
N ARG A 471 21.34 -8.91 28.29
CA ARG A 471 20.45 -9.52 27.29
C ARG A 471 19.40 -10.36 28.02
N VAL A 472 18.13 -10.12 27.73
CA VAL A 472 16.98 -10.82 28.33
C VAL A 472 16.06 -11.39 27.24
N VAL A 473 15.43 -12.52 27.53
CA VAL A 473 14.40 -13.15 26.68
C VAL A 473 13.04 -12.91 27.33
N VAL A 474 12.10 -12.36 26.57
CA VAL A 474 10.77 -11.96 27.06
C VAL A 474 9.69 -12.30 26.02
N PRO A 475 8.43 -12.56 26.42
CA PRO A 475 7.35 -12.81 25.47
C PRO A 475 7.14 -11.61 24.53
N LYS A 476 6.97 -11.85 23.23
CA LYS A 476 6.82 -10.79 22.21
C LYS A 476 5.53 -9.96 22.41
N MET A 477 4.51 -10.55 23.03
CA MET A 477 3.28 -9.87 23.46
C MET A 477 3.13 -9.80 25.00
N GLY A 478 4.25 -9.88 25.73
CA GLY A 478 4.27 -9.68 27.19
C GLY A 478 4.12 -8.22 27.61
N ALA A 479 4.01 -8.00 28.90
CA ALA A 479 4.00 -6.69 29.54
C ALA A 479 5.38 -6.31 30.09
N VAL A 480 5.60 -5.04 30.42
CA VAL A 480 6.85 -4.57 31.06
C VAL A 480 7.12 -5.30 32.39
N ALA A 481 6.08 -5.78 33.07
CA ALA A 481 6.21 -6.72 34.19
C ALA A 481 7.00 -7.99 33.86
N ASP A 482 6.87 -8.55 32.65
CA ASP A 482 7.63 -9.73 32.21
C ASP A 482 9.12 -9.40 32.01
N LEU A 483 9.41 -8.20 31.51
CA LEU A 483 10.78 -7.69 31.36
C LEU A 483 11.45 -7.51 32.73
N CYS A 484 10.78 -6.87 33.69
CA CYS A 484 11.31 -6.76 35.06
C CYS A 484 11.48 -8.15 35.70
N SER A 485 10.55 -9.08 35.46
CA SER A 485 10.61 -10.46 35.99
C SER A 485 11.71 -11.32 35.35
N ALA A 486 12.05 -11.07 34.08
CA ALA A 486 13.16 -11.72 33.39
C ALA A 486 14.51 -11.13 33.83
N LEU A 487 14.59 -9.80 34.00
CA LEU A 487 15.81 -9.12 34.44
C LEU A 487 16.14 -9.43 35.90
N ALA A 488 15.14 -9.45 36.80
CA ALA A 488 15.32 -9.78 38.23
C ALA A 488 16.02 -11.13 38.44
N LYS A 489 15.69 -12.14 37.62
CA LYS A 489 16.31 -13.48 37.64
C LYS A 489 17.78 -13.49 37.23
N LEU A 490 18.24 -12.47 36.49
CA LEU A 490 19.66 -12.32 36.11
C LEU A 490 20.42 -11.36 37.03
N SER A 491 19.77 -10.32 37.53
CA SER A 491 20.42 -9.22 38.24
C SER A 491 20.37 -9.29 39.77
N GLY A 492 19.52 -10.16 40.32
CA GLY A 492 19.26 -10.27 41.76
C GLY A 492 18.47 -9.09 42.36
N VAL A 493 18.11 -8.09 41.56
CA VAL A 493 17.28 -6.94 42.00
C VAL A 493 15.81 -7.37 41.99
N PRO A 494 15.00 -7.08 43.02
CA PRO A 494 13.57 -7.39 43.04
C PRO A 494 12.82 -6.76 41.86
N SER A 495 11.85 -7.48 41.30
CA SER A 495 11.13 -7.06 40.09
C SER A 495 10.32 -5.78 40.29
N GLU A 496 9.87 -5.56 41.52
CA GLU A 496 9.04 -4.48 42.03
C GLU A 496 9.82 -3.17 42.12
N ASN A 497 11.12 -3.24 42.42
CA ASN A 497 12.04 -2.11 42.52
C ASN A 497 12.59 -1.68 41.14
N MET A 498 11.91 -2.00 40.04
CA MET A 498 12.37 -1.72 38.67
C MET A 498 11.45 -0.75 37.92
N VAL A 499 11.98 0.42 37.59
CA VAL A 499 11.37 1.42 36.70
C VAL A 499 12.02 1.31 35.32
N VAL A 500 11.23 1.05 34.28
CA VAL A 500 11.74 0.95 32.90
C VAL A 500 11.52 2.27 32.17
N ALA A 501 12.58 2.82 31.57
CA ALA A 501 12.54 4.08 30.85
C ALA A 501 13.29 4.00 29.50
N ASP A 502 12.71 4.62 28.49
CA ASP A 502 13.31 4.90 27.19
C ASP A 502 14.05 6.25 27.27
N VAL A 503 15.34 6.23 26.91
CA VAL A 503 16.22 7.41 26.89
C VAL A 503 16.56 7.78 25.45
N TYR A 504 16.16 8.99 25.06
CA TYR A 504 16.43 9.52 23.72
C TYR A 504 16.83 10.99 23.78
N ASN A 505 17.83 11.38 22.98
CA ASN A 505 18.39 12.74 22.93
C ASN A 505 18.65 13.34 24.33
N HIS A 506 19.46 12.61 25.12
CA HIS A 506 19.93 12.98 26.47
C HIS A 506 18.81 13.23 27.50
N ARG A 507 17.60 12.69 27.28
CA ARG A 507 16.43 12.82 28.16
C ARG A 507 15.66 11.51 28.29
N PHE A 508 14.89 11.36 29.37
CA PHE A 508 13.87 10.31 29.45
C PHE A 508 12.73 10.70 28.52
N HIS A 509 12.51 9.92 27.46
CA HIS A 509 11.46 10.14 26.47
C HIS A 509 10.12 9.53 26.95
N LYS A 510 10.17 8.31 27.49
CA LYS A 510 9.03 7.65 28.12
C LYS A 510 9.45 6.84 29.35
N ILE A 511 8.69 6.94 30.43
CA ILE A 511 8.75 6.00 31.56
C ILE A 511 7.55 5.07 31.41
N TYR A 512 7.80 3.76 31.44
CA TYR A 512 6.80 2.73 31.21
C TYR A 512 6.15 2.28 32.52
N LYS A 513 4.85 1.96 32.45
CA LYS A 513 4.13 1.26 33.52
C LYS A 513 4.35 -0.23 33.40
N ARG A 514 4.19 -0.98 34.51
CA ARG A 514 4.31 -2.45 34.52
C ARG A 514 3.34 -3.13 33.55
N ASP A 515 2.16 -2.55 33.37
CA ASP A 515 1.08 -3.02 32.49
C ASP A 515 1.23 -2.58 31.03
N ASP A 516 2.22 -1.73 30.69
CA ASP A 516 2.46 -1.35 29.30
C ASP A 516 2.96 -2.58 28.52
N GLY A 517 2.38 -2.82 27.34
CA GLY A 517 2.83 -3.89 26.45
C GLY A 517 4.26 -3.67 25.95
N LEU A 518 5.07 -4.73 25.93
CA LEU A 518 6.47 -4.70 25.45
C LEU A 518 6.57 -4.29 23.99
N ASN A 519 5.52 -4.52 23.20
CA ASN A 519 5.40 -4.09 21.81
C ASN A 519 5.53 -2.56 21.59
N HIS A 520 5.47 -1.74 22.64
CA HIS A 520 5.75 -0.31 22.56
C HIS A 520 7.26 0.01 22.44
N ILE A 521 8.12 -0.93 22.82
CA ILE A 521 9.58 -0.81 22.77
C ILE A 521 10.09 -1.46 21.48
N LEU A 522 10.86 -0.71 20.70
CA LEU A 522 11.46 -1.10 19.43
C LEU A 522 12.87 -1.68 19.64
N GLU A 523 13.42 -2.34 18.61
CA GLU A 523 14.79 -2.90 18.63
C GLU A 523 15.93 -1.86 18.60
N LYS A 524 15.59 -0.55 18.60
CA LYS A 524 16.54 0.57 18.52
C LYS A 524 16.47 1.52 19.71
N ASP A 525 15.58 1.27 20.67
CA ASP A 525 15.37 2.18 21.79
C ASP A 525 16.40 1.88 22.89
N ASP A 526 17.09 2.91 23.39
CA ASP A 526 18.06 2.75 24.49
C ASP A 526 17.30 2.65 25.82
N ILE A 527 16.90 1.42 26.16
CA ILE A 527 16.12 1.12 27.36
C ILE A 527 17.01 0.99 28.60
N PHE A 528 16.76 1.86 29.56
CA PHE A 528 17.34 1.83 30.90
C PHE A 528 16.31 1.28 31.90
N VAL A 529 16.76 0.36 32.75
CA VAL A 529 16.01 -0.08 33.93
C VAL A 529 16.70 0.51 35.15
N LEU A 530 15.95 1.26 35.94
CA LEU A 530 16.42 2.02 37.10
C LEU A 530 15.91 1.35 38.37
N GLU A 531 16.79 1.15 39.32
CA GLU A 531 16.46 0.62 40.65
C GLU A 531 15.78 1.73 41.49
N GLU A 532 14.55 1.49 41.92
CA GLU A 532 13.74 2.41 42.74
C GLU A 532 13.63 1.90 44.18
N ASP A 533 13.57 2.83 45.12
CA ASP A 533 13.34 2.58 46.55
C ASP A 533 12.03 3.29 46.93
N SER A 534 11.02 2.52 47.34
CA SER A 534 9.65 2.98 47.57
C SER A 534 9.48 4.01 48.69
N GLU A 535 10.46 4.14 49.59
CA GLU A 535 10.49 5.17 50.64
C GLU A 535 10.91 6.56 50.11
N LYS A 536 11.42 6.64 48.87
CA LYS A 536 12.08 7.83 48.31
C LYS A 536 11.35 8.38 47.09
N MET A 537 11.59 9.66 46.80
CA MET A 537 11.07 10.35 45.63
C MET A 537 12.13 10.39 44.53
N ASN A 538 11.74 9.99 43.32
CA ASN A 538 12.61 10.03 42.15
C ASN A 538 12.57 11.39 41.43
N LEU A 539 13.75 11.93 41.11
CA LEU A 539 13.93 13.16 40.35
C LEU A 539 14.82 12.92 39.12
N PRO A 540 14.37 13.27 37.89
CA PRO A 540 15.20 13.21 36.70
C PRO A 540 16.12 14.44 36.60
N VAL A 541 17.39 14.21 36.33
CA VAL A 541 18.45 15.22 36.22
C VAL A 541 19.03 15.20 34.81
N TYR A 542 19.10 16.37 34.18
CA TYR A 542 19.53 16.55 32.79
C TYR A 542 20.72 17.50 32.72
N PHE A 543 21.84 17.04 32.15
CA PHE A 543 23.02 17.89 31.97
C PHE A 543 22.85 18.84 30.79
N ARG A 544 23.23 20.11 30.99
CA ARG A 544 23.19 21.15 29.96
C ARG A 544 24.52 21.86 29.86
N GLU A 545 25.10 21.88 28.67
CA GLU A 545 26.24 22.74 28.37
C GLU A 545 25.74 24.12 27.93
N ARG A 546 26.43 25.18 28.38
CA ARG A 546 26.11 26.57 28.04
C ARG A 546 27.24 27.15 27.20
N HIS A 547 27.09 27.11 25.88
CA HIS A 547 28.07 27.75 24.99
C HIS A 547 27.98 29.28 25.09
N ALA A 548 29.01 29.88 25.68
CA ALA A 548 29.18 31.33 25.67
C ALA A 548 29.68 31.79 24.28
N LYS A 549 28.75 32.18 23.39
CA LYS A 549 29.13 32.84 22.13
C LYS A 549 29.79 34.19 22.45
N HIS A 550 31.03 34.39 22.01
CA HIS A 550 31.54 35.74 21.84
C HIS A 550 30.69 36.47 20.78
N SER A 551 30.29 37.70 21.09
CA SER A 551 29.40 38.58 20.31
C SER A 551 27.89 38.25 20.33
N GLY A 552 27.15 39.05 21.12
CA GLY A 552 25.78 39.53 20.83
C GLY A 552 24.57 38.57 20.89
N GLY A 553 24.75 37.28 20.60
CA GLY A 553 23.64 36.33 20.52
C GLY A 553 23.19 35.75 21.87
N SER A 554 21.91 35.40 21.99
CA SER A 554 21.38 34.64 23.14
C SER A 554 22.13 33.31 23.32
N SER A 555 22.52 32.99 24.56
CA SER A 555 23.28 31.77 24.87
C SER A 555 22.36 30.54 24.90
N GLY A 556 22.34 29.78 23.82
CA GLY A 556 21.67 28.47 23.77
C GLY A 556 22.32 27.47 24.71
N THR A 557 21.51 26.55 25.26
CA THR A 557 22.00 25.41 26.06
C THR A 557 21.72 24.11 25.33
N MET A 558 22.74 23.30 25.08
CA MET A 558 22.59 21.95 24.54
C MET A 558 22.55 20.92 25.67
N LEU A 559 21.78 19.85 25.50
CA LEU A 559 21.75 18.71 26.42
C LEU A 559 22.87 17.73 26.05
N PHE A 560 23.51 17.11 27.03
CA PHE A 560 24.57 16.14 26.82
C PHE A 560 24.57 15.03 27.88
N GLY A 561 25.39 13.99 27.68
CA GLY A 561 25.55 12.90 28.65
C GLY A 561 24.33 12.00 28.83
N GLN A 562 24.38 11.10 29.81
CA GLN A 562 23.23 10.24 30.15
C GLN A 562 22.35 10.95 31.19
N PRO A 563 21.01 10.98 31.04
CA PRO A 563 20.13 11.50 32.08
C PRO A 563 20.21 10.63 33.33
N LEU A 564 20.31 11.25 34.51
CA LEU A 564 20.32 10.53 35.78
C LEU A 564 18.93 10.52 36.40
N LEU A 565 18.56 9.42 37.07
CA LEU A 565 17.51 9.43 38.09
C LEU A 565 18.19 9.43 39.47
N ILE A 566 17.79 10.37 40.32
CA ILE A 566 18.24 10.45 41.71
C ILE A 566 17.07 10.18 42.67
N THR A 567 17.29 9.30 43.65
CA THR A 567 16.37 9.02 44.74
C THR A 567 16.66 9.98 45.91
N VAL A 568 15.69 10.79 46.31
CA VAL A 568 15.82 11.71 47.46
C VAL A 568 14.72 11.45 48.50
N GLN A 569 14.95 11.82 49.76
CA GLN A 569 13.87 11.72 50.77
C GLN A 569 12.73 12.68 50.43
N ARG A 570 11.48 12.23 50.67
CA ARG A 570 10.26 12.97 50.33
C ARG A 570 9.98 14.15 51.27
N HIS A 571 10.75 14.29 52.34
CA HIS A 571 10.59 15.28 53.41
C HIS A 571 11.95 15.95 53.71
N ASN A 572 11.94 17.19 54.19
CA ASN A 572 13.15 17.98 54.55
C ASN A 572 14.20 18.14 53.42
N LEU A 573 13.77 18.23 52.17
CA LEU A 573 14.67 18.42 51.01
C LEU A 573 15.22 19.86 50.97
N THR A 574 16.51 20.04 51.25
CA THR A 574 17.22 21.32 51.03
C THR A 574 17.92 21.37 49.68
N VAL A 575 18.24 22.58 49.19
CA VAL A 575 19.00 22.78 47.95
C VAL A 575 20.39 22.16 48.05
N ASP A 576 21.04 22.29 49.21
CA ASP A 576 22.37 21.72 49.45
C ASP A 576 22.34 20.19 49.44
N THR A 577 21.34 19.57 50.10
CA THR A 577 21.15 18.11 50.08
C THR A 577 20.89 17.60 48.66
N LEU A 578 20.13 18.35 47.84
CA LEU A 578 19.91 18.02 46.43
C LEU A 578 21.22 18.12 45.63
N TYR A 579 21.99 19.19 45.85
CA TYR A 579 23.25 19.44 45.16
C TYR A 579 24.31 18.39 45.52
N GLU A 580 24.44 18.02 46.80
CA GLU A 580 25.28 16.90 47.26
C GLU A 580 24.86 15.58 46.61
N ARG A 581 23.55 15.25 46.57
CA ARG A 581 23.06 14.02 45.92
C ARG A 581 23.31 13.97 44.42
N VAL A 582 23.27 15.12 43.75
CA VAL A 582 23.69 15.25 42.34
C VAL A 582 25.21 15.07 42.21
N LEU A 583 26.00 15.67 43.09
CA LEU A 583 27.46 15.53 43.11
C LEU A 583 27.95 14.14 43.52
N GLU A 584 27.24 13.37 44.36
CA GLU A 584 27.56 11.96 44.64
C GLU A 584 27.46 11.12 43.37
N ARG A 585 26.33 11.25 42.65
CA ARG A 585 26.03 10.47 41.43
C ARG A 585 26.87 10.89 40.22
N ILE A 586 27.37 12.13 40.17
CA ILE A 586 28.39 12.58 39.19
C ILE A 586 29.81 12.19 39.65
N GLY A 587 30.12 12.41 40.93
CA GLY A 587 31.45 12.37 41.49
C GLY A 587 32.07 10.98 41.50
N LEU A 588 31.26 9.92 41.65
CA LEU A 588 31.75 8.55 41.53
C LEU A 588 32.10 8.14 40.09
N VAL A 589 31.57 8.84 39.07
CA VAL A 589 32.04 8.73 37.68
C VAL A 589 33.39 9.43 37.49
N LEU A 590 33.64 10.51 38.24
CA LEU A 590 34.91 11.26 38.23
C LEU A 590 36.02 10.59 39.05
N PHE A 591 35.68 9.89 40.15
CA PHE A 591 36.67 9.32 41.08
C PHE A 591 37.54 8.21 40.48
N PHE A 592 37.07 7.53 39.42
CA PHE A 592 37.89 6.58 38.65
C PHE A 592 38.81 7.26 37.61
N CYS A 593 38.74 8.58 37.44
CA CYS A 593 39.54 9.35 36.48
C CYS A 593 40.49 10.34 37.20
N TRP A 594 41.29 9.85 38.14
CA TRP A 594 42.27 10.66 38.86
C TRP A 594 43.46 11.11 37.97
N SER A 595 43.28 12.25 37.31
CA SER A 595 44.34 13.13 36.83
C SER A 595 43.85 14.58 36.81
N ILE A 596 44.19 15.31 37.88
CA ILE A 596 43.66 16.65 38.19
C ILE A 596 44.31 17.70 37.27
N SER A 597 43.82 17.79 36.03
CA SER A 597 44.12 18.89 35.08
C SER A 597 43.04 19.09 34.02
N ILE A 598 41.98 18.26 34.00
CA ILE A 598 41.04 18.18 32.87
C ILE A 598 39.59 18.30 33.36
N LEU A 599 39.12 19.54 33.58
CA LEU A 599 37.70 19.85 33.45
C LEU A 599 37.36 20.34 32.03
N HIS A 600 38.28 21.08 31.40
CA HIS A 600 37.99 21.80 30.15
C HIS A 600 37.95 20.91 28.89
N GLN A 601 38.52 19.70 28.95
CA GLN A 601 38.47 18.72 27.86
C GLN A 601 37.41 17.64 28.08
N PHE A 602 36.78 17.59 29.28
CA PHE A 602 35.73 16.62 29.59
C PHE A 602 34.43 16.90 28.80
N CYS A 603 34.10 18.17 28.52
CA CYS A 603 33.03 18.53 27.58
C CYS A 603 33.29 18.03 26.14
N HIS A 604 34.56 17.89 25.75
CA HIS A 604 34.93 17.41 24.41
C HIS A 604 35.02 15.88 24.29
N CYS A 605 35.02 15.16 25.42
CA CYS A 605 34.93 13.71 25.44
C CYS A 605 33.46 13.29 25.40
N ASN A 606 32.97 12.94 24.20
CA ASN A 606 31.68 12.26 24.04
C ASN A 606 31.57 11.10 25.05
N PHE A 607 30.48 11.05 25.81
CA PHE A 607 30.14 9.93 26.71
C PHE A 607 29.81 8.61 25.97
N VAL A 608 30.14 8.54 24.68
CA VAL A 608 29.99 7.40 23.76
C VAL A 608 31.33 6.64 23.66
N SER A 609 32.05 6.50 24.77
CA SER A 609 33.19 5.59 24.90
C SER A 609 32.69 4.19 25.28
N PRO A 610 33.20 3.09 24.69
CA PRO A 610 32.88 1.70 25.09
C PRO A 610 33.27 1.29 26.52
N GLN A 611 33.56 2.25 27.41
CA GLN A 611 34.14 2.07 28.74
C GLN A 611 33.21 2.53 29.88
N ALA A 612 32.02 3.06 29.57
CA ALA A 612 31.10 3.67 30.53
C ALA A 612 30.14 2.70 31.23
N TYR A 613 30.03 1.45 30.75
CA TYR A 613 29.13 0.42 31.28
C TYR A 613 29.77 -0.96 31.16
N ASP A 614 29.45 -1.84 32.11
CA ASP A 614 29.92 -3.23 32.12
C ASP A 614 28.93 -4.15 31.38
N LYS A 615 29.35 -5.37 31.02
CA LYS A 615 28.50 -6.33 30.28
C LYS A 615 28.31 -7.61 31.07
N HIS A 616 27.06 -7.98 31.31
CA HIS A 616 26.70 -9.21 31.99
C HIS A 616 27.03 -10.45 31.13
N GLU A 617 27.19 -11.64 31.73
CA GLU A 617 27.51 -12.89 31.01
C GLU A 617 26.49 -13.22 29.91
N SER A 618 25.22 -12.82 30.07
CA SER A 618 24.19 -12.95 29.02
C SER A 618 24.48 -12.18 27.72
N MET A 619 25.45 -11.26 27.73
CA MET A 619 25.98 -10.57 26.54
C MET A 619 27.06 -11.37 25.81
N LEU A 620 27.72 -12.35 26.47
CA LEU A 620 28.82 -13.14 25.92
C LEU A 620 28.34 -14.30 25.04
N HIS A 621 27.12 -14.79 25.24
CA HIS A 621 26.49 -15.68 24.29
C HIS A 621 26.21 -14.94 22.97
N ALA A 622 26.94 -15.34 21.94
CA ALA A 622 26.74 -14.83 20.58
C ALA A 622 25.27 -14.92 20.17
N GLN A 623 24.78 -13.91 19.45
CA GLN A 623 23.45 -13.95 18.86
C GLN A 623 23.29 -15.25 18.07
N LYS A 624 22.34 -16.12 18.47
CA LYS A 624 21.95 -17.26 17.64
C LYS A 624 21.60 -16.70 16.26
N LYS A 625 22.29 -17.20 15.21
CA LYS A 625 22.07 -16.79 13.81
C LYS A 625 20.57 -16.65 13.56
N LYS A 626 20.15 -15.57 12.88
CA LYS A 626 18.74 -15.38 12.50
C LYS A 626 18.24 -16.68 11.87
N THR A 627 17.29 -17.31 12.56
CA THR A 627 16.74 -18.61 12.17
C THR A 627 16.02 -18.44 10.84
N THR A 628 16.66 -18.92 9.78
CA THR A 628 16.01 -19.24 8.52
C THR A 628 14.93 -20.29 8.79
N VAL A 629 13.82 -20.16 8.08
CA VAL A 629 12.71 -21.13 8.07
C VAL A 629 12.58 -21.62 6.64
N ALA A 630 12.60 -22.92 6.40
CA ALA A 630 12.39 -23.46 5.05
C ALA A 630 10.94 -23.25 4.61
N LEU A 631 10.70 -23.01 3.31
CA LEU A 631 9.35 -22.92 2.75
C LEU A 631 8.50 -24.18 3.07
N ARG A 632 9.16 -25.35 3.12
CA ARG A 632 8.63 -26.61 3.64
C ARG A 632 7.94 -26.45 5.00
N GLU A 633 8.59 -25.87 5.99
CA GLU A 633 8.04 -25.68 7.34
C GLU A 633 6.76 -24.81 7.33
N CYS A 634 6.69 -23.84 6.41
CA CYS A 634 5.52 -22.98 6.24
C CYS A 634 4.34 -23.72 5.55
N ILE A 635 4.62 -24.68 4.66
CA ILE A 635 3.62 -25.55 4.03
C ILE A 635 3.13 -26.62 5.02
N GLU A 636 4.05 -27.23 5.77
CA GLU A 636 3.73 -28.14 6.87
C GLU A 636 2.85 -27.43 7.90
N LEU A 637 3.20 -26.21 8.33
CA LEU A 637 2.37 -25.41 9.24
C LEU A 637 0.98 -25.09 8.65
N PHE A 638 0.87 -24.79 7.35
CA PHE A 638 -0.42 -24.60 6.67
C PHE A 638 -1.31 -25.87 6.65
N THR A 639 -0.69 -27.05 6.62
CA THR A 639 -1.40 -28.35 6.61
C THR A 639 -1.57 -28.96 8.00
N THR A 640 -1.05 -28.32 9.08
CA THR A 640 -1.39 -28.73 10.45
C THR A 640 -2.87 -28.48 10.78
N MET A 641 -3.38 -29.21 11.77
CA MET A 641 -4.72 -28.99 12.30
C MET A 641 -4.73 -27.82 13.29
N GLU A 642 -5.51 -26.79 13.02
CA GLU A 642 -5.72 -25.63 13.88
C GLU A 642 -7.13 -25.63 14.49
N THR A 643 -7.32 -24.91 15.61
CA THR A 643 -8.66 -24.69 16.20
C THR A 643 -9.18 -23.33 15.77
N LEU A 644 -10.41 -23.26 15.25
CA LEU A 644 -11.03 -22.02 14.82
C LEU A 644 -11.18 -21.01 15.98
N GLY A 645 -10.86 -19.75 15.69
CA GLY A 645 -10.94 -18.66 16.66
C GLY A 645 -12.38 -18.27 17.03
N GLU A 646 -12.55 -17.58 18.15
CA GLU A 646 -13.86 -17.13 18.67
C GLU A 646 -14.67 -16.25 17.69
N HIS A 647 -14.01 -15.67 16.67
CA HIS A 647 -14.62 -14.77 15.69
C HIS A 647 -14.87 -15.41 14.32
N ASP A 648 -14.46 -16.68 14.11
CA ASP A 648 -14.75 -17.46 12.88
C ASP A 648 -15.20 -18.90 13.22
N PRO A 649 -16.28 -19.10 14.02
CA PRO A 649 -16.73 -20.43 14.41
C PRO A 649 -17.57 -21.11 13.30
N TRP A 650 -17.31 -22.38 13.03
CA TRP A 650 -18.02 -23.18 12.03
C TRP A 650 -19.44 -23.56 12.49
N TYR A 651 -20.44 -23.42 11.61
CA TYR A 651 -21.80 -23.89 11.88
C TYR A 651 -21.89 -25.42 11.77
N CYS A 652 -22.05 -26.09 12.91
CA CYS A 652 -22.24 -27.54 12.91
C CYS A 652 -23.70 -27.90 12.56
N PRO A 653 -23.97 -28.63 11.47
CA PRO A 653 -25.35 -29.00 11.09
C PRO A 653 -25.99 -30.00 12.06
N THR A 654 -25.18 -30.78 12.79
CA THR A 654 -25.64 -31.75 13.80
C THR A 654 -26.02 -31.07 15.11
N CYS A 655 -25.15 -30.23 15.68
CA CYS A 655 -25.47 -29.45 16.89
C CYS A 655 -26.40 -28.24 16.61
N LYS A 656 -26.60 -27.87 15.33
CA LYS A 656 -27.33 -26.68 14.87
C LYS A 656 -26.84 -25.36 15.48
N LYS A 657 -25.55 -25.30 15.82
CA LYS A 657 -24.89 -24.23 16.58
C LYS A 657 -23.50 -23.97 15.98
N HIS A 658 -23.03 -22.73 16.07
CA HIS A 658 -21.64 -22.37 15.74
C HIS A 658 -20.66 -22.90 16.80
N GLN A 659 -19.56 -23.50 16.36
CA GLN A 659 -18.57 -24.16 17.22
C GLN A 659 -17.14 -23.81 16.79
N GLN A 660 -16.23 -23.82 17.76
CA GLN A 660 -14.78 -23.82 17.50
C GLN A 660 -14.35 -25.21 17.03
N ALA A 661 -14.67 -25.54 15.77
CA ALA A 661 -14.21 -26.76 15.13
C ALA A 661 -12.67 -26.74 14.97
N THR A 662 -12.06 -27.92 15.00
CA THR A 662 -10.70 -28.06 14.48
C THR A 662 -10.75 -28.17 12.97
N LYS A 663 -9.96 -27.35 12.28
CA LYS A 663 -9.86 -27.27 10.82
C LYS A 663 -8.49 -27.77 10.39
N LYS A 664 -8.43 -28.53 9.29
CA LYS A 664 -7.20 -28.95 8.64
C LYS A 664 -7.36 -28.78 7.13
N PHE A 665 -6.31 -28.31 6.46
CA PHE A 665 -6.21 -28.30 5.01
C PHE A 665 -5.23 -29.39 4.55
N ASP A 666 -5.58 -30.12 3.51
CA ASP A 666 -4.66 -30.98 2.75
C ASP A 666 -4.69 -30.54 1.28
N LEU A 667 -3.53 -30.50 0.60
CA LEU A 667 -3.50 -30.14 -0.82
C LEU A 667 -3.95 -31.35 -1.64
N TRP A 668 -4.94 -31.17 -2.54
CA TRP A 668 -5.44 -32.27 -3.38
C TRP A 668 -4.90 -32.21 -4.81
N SER A 669 -4.95 -31.04 -5.46
CA SER A 669 -4.38 -30.84 -6.78
C SER A 669 -3.85 -29.43 -6.95
N LEU A 670 -2.69 -29.27 -7.58
CA LEU A 670 -1.98 -28.00 -7.69
C LEU A 670 -2.01 -27.41 -9.11
N PRO A 671 -2.11 -26.07 -9.23
CA PRO A 671 -2.26 -25.36 -10.50
C PRO A 671 -1.01 -25.39 -11.38
N ARG A 672 -1.12 -24.91 -12.63
CA ARG A 672 0.04 -24.75 -13.53
C ARG A 672 0.98 -23.64 -13.05
N ILE A 673 0.41 -22.56 -12.51
CA ILE A 673 1.14 -21.49 -11.82
C ILE A 673 0.66 -21.43 -10.36
N LEU A 674 1.55 -21.77 -9.44
CA LEU A 674 1.31 -21.75 -8.00
C LEU A 674 1.79 -20.42 -7.42
N VAL A 675 0.85 -19.59 -6.96
CA VAL A 675 1.13 -18.35 -6.24
C VAL A 675 1.18 -18.64 -4.74
N VAL A 676 2.29 -18.28 -4.09
CA VAL A 676 2.54 -18.53 -2.66
C VAL A 676 2.82 -17.22 -1.94
N HIS A 677 1.83 -16.74 -1.19
CA HIS A 677 1.95 -15.59 -0.29
C HIS A 677 2.51 -16.04 1.06
N LEU A 678 3.56 -15.36 1.53
CA LEU A 678 4.12 -15.52 2.86
C LEU A 678 3.45 -14.51 3.80
N LYS A 679 2.64 -14.98 4.76
CA LYS A 679 1.82 -14.14 5.66
C LYS A 679 2.69 -13.37 6.67
N ARG A 680 3.37 -12.33 6.18
CA ARG A 680 4.32 -11.51 6.97
C ARG A 680 3.60 -10.51 7.86
N PHE A 681 2.47 -9.96 7.44
CA PHE A 681 1.77 -8.94 8.21
C PHE A 681 0.83 -9.55 9.27
N SER A 682 0.85 -8.98 10.48
CA SER A 682 -0.11 -9.28 11.54
C SER A 682 -0.86 -8.03 11.94
N TYR A 683 -2.19 -8.06 11.82
CA TYR A 683 -3.09 -6.95 12.14
C TYR A 683 -3.66 -7.10 13.55
N ASN A 684 -3.07 -6.41 14.53
CA ASN A 684 -3.65 -6.27 15.87
C ASN A 684 -4.36 -4.90 15.99
N ARG A 685 -5.37 -4.80 16.87
CA ARG A 685 -6.25 -3.61 16.97
C ARG A 685 -5.55 -2.26 17.17
N CYS A 686 -4.31 -2.26 17.66
CA CYS A 686 -3.54 -1.04 17.96
C CYS A 686 -2.24 -0.89 17.15
N TRP A 687 -1.77 -1.96 16.47
CA TRP A 687 -0.49 -1.96 15.75
C TRP A 687 -0.44 -3.04 14.67
N ARG A 688 0.28 -2.73 13.58
CA ARG A 688 0.55 -3.61 12.44
C ARG A 688 2.01 -4.04 12.49
N ASP A 689 2.27 -5.33 12.66
CA ASP A 689 3.63 -5.89 12.73
C ASP A 689 3.99 -6.62 11.42
N LYS A 690 5.30 -6.75 11.12
CA LYS A 690 5.84 -7.44 9.95
C LYS A 690 6.90 -8.47 10.37
N LEU A 691 6.64 -9.74 10.06
CA LEU A 691 7.58 -10.83 10.27
C LEU A 691 8.73 -10.75 9.26
N ASP A 692 9.84 -10.21 9.73
CA ASP A 692 11.09 -9.97 8.99
C ASP A 692 11.99 -11.24 8.90
N THR A 693 11.39 -12.43 9.11
CA THR A 693 12.03 -13.75 9.05
C THR A 693 12.54 -14.05 7.64
N VAL A 694 13.78 -14.55 7.52
CA VAL A 694 14.26 -15.10 6.23
C VAL A 694 13.55 -16.44 6.02
N VAL A 695 12.74 -16.51 4.97
CA VAL A 695 12.20 -17.78 4.49
C VAL A 695 13.14 -18.26 3.39
N ASP A 696 13.63 -19.47 3.52
CA ASP A 696 14.49 -20.12 2.53
C ASP A 696 13.58 -20.88 1.55
N PHE A 697 13.61 -20.50 0.27
CA PHE A 697 12.73 -21.05 -0.76
C PHE A 697 13.54 -21.42 -2.01
N PRO A 698 13.36 -22.63 -2.56
CA PRO A 698 14.12 -23.09 -3.71
C PRO A 698 13.70 -22.33 -4.97
N ILE A 699 14.69 -21.83 -5.73
CA ILE A 699 14.47 -21.11 -6.99
C ILE A 699 14.12 -22.09 -8.13
N ARG A 700 14.53 -23.35 -8.00
CA ARG A 700 14.28 -24.44 -8.95
C ARG A 700 13.97 -25.72 -8.20
N ASP A 701 13.30 -26.67 -8.86
CA ASP A 701 13.06 -28.01 -8.33
C ASP A 701 12.28 -28.06 -6.98
N LEU A 702 11.35 -27.13 -6.78
CA LEU A 702 10.39 -27.20 -5.67
C LEU A 702 9.47 -28.41 -5.86
N ASN A 703 9.75 -29.51 -5.18
CA ASN A 703 8.89 -30.68 -5.14
C ASN A 703 7.74 -30.46 -4.14
N MET A 704 6.52 -30.30 -4.63
CA MET A 704 5.30 -30.19 -3.82
C MET A 704 4.58 -31.54 -3.62
N SER A 705 5.01 -32.60 -4.30
CA SER A 705 4.30 -33.90 -4.34
C SER A 705 4.12 -34.54 -2.96
N GLU A 706 5.04 -34.27 -2.03
CA GLU A 706 5.01 -34.78 -0.66
C GLU A 706 3.90 -34.16 0.22
N PHE A 707 3.36 -33.00 -0.17
CA PHE A 707 2.26 -32.32 0.52
C PHE A 707 0.90 -32.58 -0.13
N VAL A 708 0.88 -33.28 -1.28
CA VAL A 708 -0.34 -33.62 -2.02
C VAL A 708 -0.88 -34.97 -1.55
N CYS A 709 -2.16 -35.02 -1.21
CA CYS A 709 -2.79 -36.19 -0.60
C CYS A 709 -3.51 -37.12 -1.61
N ASP A 710 -3.56 -36.78 -2.90
CA ASP A 710 -4.05 -37.70 -3.95
C ASP A 710 -2.94 -38.72 -4.31
N PRO A 711 -3.10 -40.02 -4.01
CA PRO A 711 -2.08 -41.04 -4.30
C PRO A 711 -1.94 -41.39 -5.79
N LYS A 712 -2.72 -40.76 -6.68
CA LYS A 712 -2.68 -40.95 -8.13
C LYS A 712 -2.11 -39.74 -8.88
N ALA A 713 -1.72 -38.67 -8.18
CA ALA A 713 -1.24 -37.44 -8.81
C ALA A 713 0.16 -37.61 -9.44
N ASP A 714 0.38 -36.93 -10.56
CA ASP A 714 1.68 -36.80 -11.21
C ASP A 714 2.67 -35.99 -10.34
N PRO A 715 4.01 -36.16 -10.51
CA PRO A 715 5.00 -35.42 -9.75
C PRO A 715 4.90 -33.89 -9.92
N TYR A 716 4.60 -33.21 -8.83
CA TYR A 716 4.45 -31.76 -8.76
C TYR A 716 5.79 -31.06 -8.51
N VAL A 717 6.59 -30.87 -9.56
CA VAL A 717 7.86 -30.11 -9.51
C VAL A 717 7.64 -28.71 -10.09
N TYR A 718 8.13 -27.68 -9.39
CA TYR A 718 7.98 -26.27 -9.75
C TYR A 718 9.32 -25.52 -9.81
N ASP A 719 9.41 -24.54 -10.71
CA ASP A 719 10.48 -23.53 -10.77
C ASP A 719 9.94 -22.13 -10.49
N LEU A 720 10.74 -21.28 -9.85
CA LEU A 720 10.37 -19.91 -9.54
C LEU A 720 10.46 -19.04 -10.83
N ILE A 721 9.43 -18.22 -11.06
CA ILE A 721 9.35 -17.30 -12.22
C ILE A 721 9.28 -15.82 -11.82
N ALA A 722 8.72 -15.49 -10.65
CA ALA A 722 8.70 -14.13 -10.14
C ALA A 722 8.59 -14.07 -8.61
N VAL A 723 8.98 -12.94 -8.01
CA VAL A 723 8.86 -12.64 -6.58
C VAL A 723 8.43 -11.19 -6.38
N SER A 724 7.31 -10.95 -5.70
CA SER A 724 6.98 -9.65 -5.12
C SER A 724 7.77 -9.47 -3.84
N ASN A 725 8.57 -8.40 -3.75
CA ASN A 725 9.34 -8.02 -2.57
C ASN A 725 8.64 -6.87 -1.81
N HIS A 726 8.79 -6.83 -0.49
CA HIS A 726 8.40 -5.69 0.33
C HIS A 726 9.50 -5.28 1.33
N TYR A 727 9.93 -4.02 1.28
CA TYR A 727 10.87 -3.36 2.18
C TYR A 727 10.14 -2.40 3.12
N GLY A 728 10.69 -2.12 4.31
CA GLY A 728 10.02 -1.29 5.31
C GLY A 728 8.77 -1.94 5.94
N GLY A 729 7.90 -1.12 6.52
CA GLY A 729 6.72 -1.54 7.30
C GLY A 729 5.42 -0.90 6.80
N MET A 730 4.27 -1.33 7.34
CA MET A 730 2.95 -0.99 6.77
C MET A 730 2.44 0.44 7.02
N GLY A 731 3.30 1.34 7.51
CA GLY A 731 3.09 2.79 7.53
C GLY A 731 4.15 3.57 6.74
N GLY A 732 5.02 2.85 6.01
CA GLY A 732 6.20 3.39 5.35
C GLY A 732 7.08 2.24 4.85
N GLY A 733 6.75 1.75 3.66
CA GLY A 733 7.43 0.65 2.97
C GLY A 733 7.52 0.89 1.47
N HIS A 734 8.06 -0.09 0.75
CA HIS A 734 8.24 -0.05 -0.70
C HIS A 734 8.19 -1.45 -1.30
N TYR A 735 7.55 -1.62 -2.45
CA TYR A 735 7.43 -2.90 -3.13
C TYR A 735 8.20 -2.88 -4.46
N THR A 736 8.88 -3.98 -4.76
CA THR A 736 9.59 -4.20 -6.03
C THR A 736 9.34 -5.63 -6.49
N ALA A 737 9.85 -6.03 -7.65
CA ALA A 737 9.71 -7.41 -8.12
C ALA A 737 11.03 -7.98 -8.68
N TYR A 738 11.26 -9.28 -8.46
CA TYR A 738 12.09 -10.07 -9.35
C TYR A 738 11.18 -10.75 -10.38
N GLY A 739 11.61 -10.80 -11.63
CA GLY A 739 10.94 -11.53 -12.71
C GLY A 739 11.96 -12.21 -13.62
N LYS A 740 11.67 -13.44 -14.04
CA LYS A 740 12.48 -14.20 -14.98
C LYS A 740 11.93 -13.96 -16.39
N ASN A 741 12.69 -13.27 -17.23
CA ASN A 741 12.24 -12.95 -18.58
C ASN A 741 12.18 -14.23 -19.43
N LYS A 742 11.01 -14.49 -20.04
CA LYS A 742 10.78 -15.73 -20.79
C LYS A 742 11.60 -15.87 -22.09
N MET A 743 12.10 -14.76 -22.64
CA MET A 743 12.75 -14.74 -23.96
C MET A 743 14.23 -15.13 -23.89
N ASP A 744 14.89 -14.88 -22.75
CA ASP A 744 16.32 -15.22 -22.55
C ASP A 744 16.59 -16.03 -21.27
N GLY A 745 15.57 -16.29 -20.46
CA GLY A 745 15.65 -17.08 -19.22
C GLY A 745 16.37 -16.38 -18.06
N LYS A 746 16.75 -15.09 -18.18
CA LYS A 746 17.50 -14.36 -17.15
C LYS A 746 16.59 -13.68 -16.13
N TRP A 747 17.16 -13.40 -14.96
CA TRP A 747 16.48 -12.69 -13.87
C TRP A 747 16.70 -11.18 -13.95
N TYR A 748 15.61 -10.44 -13.74
CA TYR A 748 15.57 -8.99 -13.71
C TYR A 748 14.89 -8.49 -12.43
N TYR A 749 15.37 -7.36 -11.93
CA TYR A 749 14.83 -6.63 -10.80
C TYR A 749 14.14 -5.36 -11.31
N PHE A 750 12.86 -5.23 -10.95
CA PHE A 750 11.93 -4.18 -11.36
C PHE A 750 11.59 -3.31 -10.15
N ASP A 751 12.06 -2.06 -10.16
CA ASP A 751 11.89 -1.08 -9.10
C ASP A 751 11.17 0.15 -9.66
N ASP A 752 9.83 0.12 -9.60
CA ASP A 752 8.94 0.99 -10.37
C ASP A 752 9.38 1.11 -11.85
N SER A 753 9.81 2.30 -12.30
CA SER A 753 10.24 2.55 -13.68
C SER A 753 11.67 2.08 -14.01
N SER A 754 12.41 1.55 -13.03
CA SER A 754 13.77 1.04 -13.21
C SER A 754 13.76 -0.47 -13.44
N VAL A 755 14.54 -0.93 -14.42
CA VAL A 755 14.75 -2.36 -14.71
C VAL A 755 16.25 -2.63 -14.75
N SER A 756 16.69 -3.68 -14.05
CA SER A 756 18.11 -4.04 -13.92
C SER A 756 18.30 -5.56 -13.93
N SER A 757 19.43 -6.06 -14.42
CA SER A 757 19.76 -7.49 -14.40
C SER A 757 20.14 -7.96 -12.99
N SER A 758 19.70 -9.15 -12.59
CA SER A 758 19.99 -9.74 -11.27
C SER A 758 20.45 -11.21 -11.39
N THR A 759 20.93 -11.79 -10.30
CA THR A 759 21.36 -13.20 -10.22
C THR A 759 20.50 -13.97 -9.22
N GLU A 760 20.45 -15.30 -9.34
CA GLU A 760 19.62 -16.15 -8.49
C GLU A 760 19.96 -16.00 -6.99
N ASP A 761 21.23 -15.73 -6.66
CA ASP A 761 21.73 -15.48 -5.29
C ASP A 761 21.09 -14.26 -4.59
N GLN A 762 20.52 -13.33 -5.36
CA GLN A 762 19.94 -12.09 -4.85
C GLN A 762 18.45 -12.22 -4.51
N ILE A 763 17.79 -13.31 -4.92
CA ILE A 763 16.34 -13.46 -4.84
C ILE A 763 15.88 -13.89 -3.44
N VAL A 764 16.59 -14.84 -2.82
CA VAL A 764 16.19 -15.42 -1.52
C VAL A 764 16.57 -14.48 -0.37
N THR A 765 15.64 -13.58 -0.04
CA THR A 765 15.83 -12.57 1.00
C THR A 765 14.63 -12.47 1.94
N LYS A 766 14.81 -11.79 3.08
CA LYS A 766 13.70 -11.44 3.99
C LYS A 766 12.64 -10.50 3.36
N ALA A 767 12.92 -9.90 2.20
CA ALA A 767 11.99 -9.00 1.53
C ALA A 767 10.94 -9.76 0.69
N ALA A 768 11.25 -10.98 0.23
CA ALA A 768 10.34 -11.80 -0.56
C ALA A 768 9.01 -12.01 0.18
N TYR A 769 7.89 -11.70 -0.49
CA TYR A 769 6.56 -11.60 0.12
C TYR A 769 5.51 -12.45 -0.61
N VAL A 770 5.49 -12.43 -1.94
CA VAL A 770 4.70 -13.36 -2.76
C VAL A 770 5.62 -14.01 -3.79
N LEU A 771 5.60 -15.34 -3.86
CA LEU A 771 6.40 -16.16 -4.78
C LEU A 771 5.48 -16.67 -5.90
N PHE A 772 5.95 -16.65 -7.15
CA PHE A 772 5.25 -17.22 -8.31
C PHE A 772 6.06 -18.39 -8.84
N TYR A 773 5.45 -19.58 -8.83
CA TYR A 773 6.06 -20.83 -9.24
C TYR A 773 5.35 -21.41 -10.47
N GLN A 774 6.09 -21.80 -11.50
CA GLN A 774 5.57 -22.49 -12.68
C GLN A 774 5.87 -23.99 -12.58
N ARG A 775 4.86 -24.84 -12.83
CA ARG A 775 5.01 -26.29 -12.84
C ARG A 775 5.83 -26.74 -14.05
N ARG A 776 6.73 -27.70 -13.85
CA ARG A 776 7.31 -28.51 -14.92
C ARG A 776 6.28 -29.54 -15.37
N ASP A 777 5.45 -29.16 -16.33
CA ASP A 777 4.68 -30.14 -17.10
C ASP A 777 5.67 -31.03 -17.88
N ALA A 778 5.50 -32.36 -17.85
CA ALA A 778 6.35 -33.24 -18.64
C ALA A 778 6.05 -33.03 -20.14
N ASP A 779 7.09 -32.74 -20.94
CA ASP A 779 6.92 -32.33 -22.34
C ASP A 779 6.11 -33.34 -23.17
N THR A 780 4.89 -32.96 -23.57
CA THR A 780 4.36 -33.41 -24.86
C THR A 780 5.35 -32.96 -25.94
N PRO A 781 5.93 -33.88 -26.73
CA PRO A 781 7.04 -33.54 -27.61
C PRO A 781 6.65 -32.43 -28.57
N SER A 782 7.48 -31.39 -28.61
CA SER A 782 7.26 -30.23 -29.48
C SER A 782 7.18 -30.68 -30.94
N LYS A 783 6.13 -30.23 -31.64
CA LYS A 783 5.99 -30.49 -33.08
C LYS A 783 7.10 -29.75 -33.81
N SER A 784 8.15 -30.49 -34.18
CA SER A 784 9.20 -29.98 -35.06
C SER A 784 8.58 -29.54 -36.38
N THR A 785 8.79 -28.28 -36.73
CA THR A 785 8.32 -27.71 -38.00
C THR A 785 8.93 -28.50 -39.16
N PRO A 786 8.15 -28.99 -40.13
CA PRO A 786 8.71 -29.64 -41.31
C PRO A 786 9.55 -28.65 -42.11
N SER A 787 10.86 -28.89 -42.17
CA SER A 787 11.78 -28.13 -43.01
C SER A 787 11.47 -28.41 -44.47
N ALA A 788 10.98 -27.40 -45.21
CA ALA A 788 10.73 -27.55 -46.64
C ALA A 788 12.05 -27.75 -47.40
N SER A 789 12.24 -28.94 -47.97
CA SER A 789 13.31 -29.26 -48.91
C SER A 789 12.72 -29.89 -50.18
N LEU A 790 13.18 -29.44 -51.34
CA LEU A 790 12.75 -30.00 -52.63
C LEU A 790 13.48 -31.33 -52.89
N GLY A 791 12.76 -32.36 -53.33
CA GLY A 791 13.40 -33.55 -53.90
C GLY A 791 12.48 -34.75 -54.12
N GLY A 792 12.32 -35.16 -55.37
CA GLY A 792 11.93 -36.53 -55.76
C GLY A 792 10.47 -36.92 -55.59
N ALA A 793 9.77 -37.14 -56.71
CA ALA A 793 8.59 -38.00 -56.73
C ALA A 793 9.02 -39.47 -56.90
N PRO A 794 8.43 -40.43 -56.17
CA PRO A 794 8.40 -41.84 -56.55
C PRO A 794 7.13 -42.18 -57.36
N GLU A 795 7.16 -43.31 -58.04
CA GLU A 795 6.13 -43.73 -59.00
C GLU A 795 4.92 -44.42 -58.36
N THR A 796 3.83 -44.50 -59.12
CA THR A 796 2.60 -45.22 -58.79
C THR A 796 2.80 -46.74 -58.82
N LEU A 797 2.29 -47.45 -57.82
CA LEU A 797 1.88 -48.85 -57.94
C LEU A 797 0.56 -49.04 -57.18
N ASP A 798 -0.37 -49.74 -57.81
CA ASP A 798 -1.64 -50.17 -57.23
C ASP A 798 -1.40 -51.31 -56.20
N ASP A 799 -2.31 -51.50 -55.23
CA ASP A 799 -3.39 -52.48 -55.45
C ASP A 799 -4.46 -52.54 -54.34
N HIS A 800 -5.61 -53.10 -54.73
CA HIS A 800 -6.68 -53.71 -53.93
C HIS A 800 -7.11 -53.09 -52.58
N MET A 801 -8.26 -52.42 -52.65
CA MET A 801 -9.27 -52.40 -51.58
C MET A 801 -10.01 -53.75 -51.56
N ASP A 802 -10.34 -54.27 -50.38
CA ASP A 802 -11.33 -55.35 -50.22
C ASP A 802 -12.11 -55.20 -48.89
N THR A 803 -13.32 -55.75 -48.81
CA THR A 803 -14.40 -55.22 -47.96
C THR A 803 -14.86 -56.10 -46.80
N ASN A 804 -15.28 -55.44 -45.70
CA ASN A 804 -16.59 -55.61 -45.04
C ASN A 804 -16.88 -54.44 -44.09
#